data_AF-A0A3N5TT13-F1
#
_entry.id   AF-A0A3N5TT13-F1
#
_cell.length_a   1.000
_cell.length_b   1.000
_cell.length_c   1.000
_cell.angle_alpha   90.00
_cell.angle_beta   90.00
_cell.angle_gamma   90.00
#
_symmetry.space_group_name_H-M   'P 1'
#
loop_
_entity.id
_entity.type
_entity.pdbx_description
1 polymer ?
#
loop_
_entity_poly.entity_id
_entity_poly.type
_entity_poly.pdbx_seq_one_letter_code
_entity_poly.pdbx_strand_id
1 'polypeptide(L)'
;MNHIKNCLNIILKKKKGIDFNSLISALSSKIRRYLYTGVCFGRYPGNAPSPSLIFFPCQTNFLCCGLAGIVSFKKEEKPAEKIDLAFIEEKIREIEARSFLFCIKNNYSIDDSYLCGKKVIESILQNVRELKRDERFFSIYAVKEAQEKLESLSKRINGIIDSESKILSEKMGQLEPSSVDVMSGRIEILKDVSWCLSNEIILNISKIKELIGASDNSPSFTTVTTYKNINAVLNSIDRLEVRGRDSAGISLMFVMDDKKYADFEKSVKDENLADALKERTCGDILLNGGITINRMKEKNGDSLASIAFVYKVAAEIGSLGDNIAFLRSQIKSDRILRIVSSFPNLYHTVSSHTRWASVGAITEANCHPVDGRTQGACVQTDGIIHVCLNGDIDNYLELKKEYESGGNLIHTDVTTDTKIIPLQIEKYINMGFEVEEAFRLAVNDFEGSHAISMHTDLDPGKFFLAQRGSGQAVFVGIGKDHYIPASEVYGLIEETPHYLKMEGEKIIEGEKGSVQGQIFILNQKSGGGISGIKAMFYDNTPVQLQEKDIKHTDITSRDIDRQNFPHYFLKEISESPASVEKTLQNRWKTGRDGKILSVFLSEKEFPESLKSAFRENGIRRIYFIGQGTAGVAGLVCSDILNYYLNDTSINIGAYKASELSGFRIDGNENPVGMSDTLVIAITQSGTTTDTNRAVEMVKKRGAHTIAIVNRRDSDITFKVDGVIYTSSGRDIEMSVASTKAFYCQIVAGAVLSLFIAGLLKRKNEEFIS
;
A
#
# COMPACT_ATOMS: atom_id res chain seq x y z
N MET A 1 48.46 12.41 -19.13
CA MET A 1 49.19 11.22 -18.62
C MET A 1 50.72 11.34 -18.69
N ASN A 2 51.31 11.76 -19.82
CA ASN A 2 52.78 11.85 -19.97
C ASN A 2 53.44 12.97 -19.12
N HIS A 3 52.73 14.06 -18.81
CA HIS A 3 53.27 15.12 -17.94
C HIS A 3 53.37 14.73 -16.45
N ILE A 4 52.47 13.86 -15.98
CA ILE A 4 52.44 13.38 -14.59
C ILE A 4 53.52 12.31 -14.37
N LYS A 5 53.76 11.43 -15.36
CA LYS A 5 54.88 10.48 -15.36
C LYS A 5 56.24 11.17 -15.24
N ASN A 6 56.43 12.31 -15.91
CA ASN A 6 57.70 13.04 -15.85
C ASN A 6 57.92 13.75 -14.51
N CYS A 7 56.87 14.28 -13.86
CA CYS A 7 57.01 14.93 -12.55
C CYS A 7 57.29 13.92 -11.43
N LEU A 8 56.66 12.74 -11.45
CA LEU A 8 56.88 11.68 -10.46
C LEU A 8 58.26 11.01 -10.59
N ASN A 9 58.77 10.84 -11.81
CA ASN A 9 60.12 10.31 -12.03
C ASN A 9 61.24 11.23 -11.54
N ILE A 10 61.01 12.55 -11.52
CA ILE A 10 61.97 13.54 -11.00
C ILE A 10 62.02 13.51 -9.46
N ILE A 11 60.90 13.20 -8.79
CA ILE A 11 60.82 13.10 -7.33
C ILE A 11 61.42 11.78 -6.82
N LEU A 12 61.24 10.68 -7.56
CA LEU A 12 61.70 9.34 -7.15
C LEU A 12 63.19 9.08 -7.40
N LYS A 13 63.85 9.83 -8.30
CA LYS A 13 65.30 9.72 -8.53
C LYS A 13 66.18 10.23 -7.37
N LYS A 14 65.61 10.92 -6.36
CA LYS A 14 66.37 11.49 -5.23
C LYS A 14 66.43 10.63 -3.95
N LYS A 15 65.72 9.49 -3.87
CA LYS A 15 65.87 8.55 -2.75
C LYS A 15 65.94 7.11 -3.28
N LYS A 16 67.16 6.56 -3.25
CA LYS A 16 67.57 5.14 -3.37
C LYS A 16 66.53 4.19 -4.00
N GLY A 17 66.71 3.94 -5.31
CA GLY A 17 66.44 2.68 -6.03
C GLY A 17 65.27 1.82 -5.58
N ILE A 18 64.03 2.26 -5.83
CA ILE A 18 62.83 1.41 -5.78
C ILE A 18 62.13 1.48 -7.14
N ASP A 19 61.90 0.33 -7.76
CA ASP A 19 61.16 0.19 -9.03
C ASP A 19 59.66 0.46 -8.80
N PHE A 20 59.11 1.41 -9.57
CA PHE A 20 57.74 1.89 -9.45
C PHE A 20 56.68 0.79 -9.64
N ASN A 21 57.00 -0.23 -10.46
CA ASN A 21 56.07 -1.33 -10.71
C ASN A 21 55.98 -2.31 -9.54
N SER A 22 57.05 -2.47 -8.76
CA SER A 22 57.09 -3.32 -7.56
C SER A 22 56.28 -2.73 -6.39
N LEU A 23 56.18 -1.41 -6.30
CA LEU A 23 55.39 -0.74 -5.26
C LEU A 23 53.88 -0.85 -5.52
N ILE A 24 53.46 -0.89 -6.79
CA ILE A 24 52.05 -1.00 -7.21
C ILE A 24 51.48 -2.42 -7.04
N SER A 25 52.33 -3.44 -7.06
CA SER A 25 51.93 -4.82 -6.74
C SER A 25 51.80 -5.08 -5.24
N ALA A 26 52.48 -4.30 -4.39
CA ALA A 26 52.45 -4.44 -2.93
C ALA A 26 51.33 -3.64 -2.23
N LEU A 27 50.62 -2.76 -2.96
CA LEU A 27 49.51 -1.97 -2.42
C LEU A 27 48.20 -2.77 -2.47
N SER A 28 47.50 -2.85 -1.33
CA SER A 28 46.23 -3.57 -1.19
C SER A 28 45.17 -3.06 -2.19
N SER A 29 44.21 -3.93 -2.54
CA SER A 29 43.14 -3.64 -3.51
C SER A 29 42.35 -2.36 -3.18
N LYS A 30 42.31 -1.95 -1.91
CA LYS A 30 41.71 -0.69 -1.44
C LYS A 30 42.41 0.57 -1.97
N ILE A 31 43.73 0.55 -2.19
CA ILE A 31 44.49 1.73 -2.62
C ILE A 31 44.49 1.86 -4.15
N ARG A 32 44.40 0.76 -4.89
CA ARG A 32 44.23 0.77 -6.36
C ARG A 32 42.97 1.54 -6.82
N ARG A 33 41.91 1.56 -6.00
CA ARG A 33 40.67 2.30 -6.27
C ARG A 33 40.85 3.82 -6.29
N TYR A 34 41.80 4.35 -5.53
CA TYR A 34 42.05 5.80 -5.45
C TYR A 34 42.89 6.34 -6.62
N LEU A 35 43.61 5.48 -7.35
CA LEU A 35 44.44 5.87 -8.50
C LEU A 35 43.63 6.25 -9.75
N TYR A 36 42.31 6.01 -9.75
CA TYR A 36 41.39 6.36 -10.85
C TYR A 36 40.41 7.50 -10.50
N THR A 37 40.65 8.22 -9.40
CA THR A 37 39.79 9.33 -8.95
C THR A 37 39.97 10.55 -9.86
N GLY A 38 38.88 11.08 -10.42
CA GLY A 38 38.92 12.30 -11.23
C GLY A 38 39.30 13.52 -10.40
N VAL A 39 40.22 14.37 -10.85
CA VAL A 39 40.57 15.62 -10.16
C VAL A 39 39.92 16.80 -10.86
N CYS A 40 39.06 17.52 -10.15
CA CYS A 40 38.34 18.70 -10.63
C CYS A 40 38.75 19.94 -9.83
N PHE A 41 38.67 21.13 -10.45
CA PHE A 41 38.92 22.40 -9.76
C PHE A 41 37.66 23.27 -9.84
N GLY A 42 37.23 23.84 -8.71
CA GLY A 42 36.12 24.80 -8.64
C GLY A 42 34.75 24.30 -9.13
N ARG A 43 34.48 22.98 -9.09
CA ARG A 43 33.20 22.40 -9.52
C ARG A 43 32.23 22.19 -8.36
N TYR A 44 30.94 22.36 -8.62
CA TYR A 44 29.89 22.02 -7.66
C TYR A 44 29.87 20.50 -7.38
N PRO A 45 29.84 20.05 -6.11
CA PRO A 45 29.93 18.63 -5.77
C PRO A 45 28.87 17.73 -6.41
N GLY A 46 27.64 18.23 -6.61
CA GLY A 46 26.55 17.47 -7.24
C GLY A 46 26.78 17.13 -8.71
N ASN A 47 27.70 17.85 -9.38
CA ASN A 47 27.95 17.72 -10.82
C ASN A 47 29.31 17.05 -11.11
N ALA A 48 30.01 16.56 -10.10
CA ALA A 48 31.29 15.89 -10.26
C ALA A 48 31.10 14.37 -10.38
N PRO A 49 31.78 13.70 -11.34
CA PRO A 49 31.68 12.25 -11.49
C PRO A 49 32.23 11.53 -10.27
N SER A 50 31.55 10.51 -9.76
CA SER A 50 32.05 9.74 -8.61
C SER A 50 32.95 8.58 -9.07
N PRO A 51 34.13 8.34 -8.46
CA PRO A 51 34.76 9.15 -7.40
C PRO A 51 35.57 10.33 -7.98
N SER A 52 35.43 11.53 -7.39
CA SER A 52 36.25 12.72 -7.73
C SER A 52 36.77 13.48 -6.51
N LEU A 53 37.94 14.10 -6.68
CA LEU A 53 38.55 15.08 -5.77
C LEU A 53 38.34 16.47 -6.34
N ILE A 54 37.69 17.37 -5.61
CA ILE A 54 37.45 18.75 -6.04
C ILE A 54 38.31 19.71 -5.22
N PHE A 55 39.16 20.48 -5.89
CA PHE A 55 39.99 21.52 -5.28
C PHE A 55 39.41 22.90 -5.58
N PHE A 56 39.13 23.70 -4.56
CA PHE A 56 38.77 25.12 -4.75
C PHE A 56 40.05 25.96 -4.71
N PRO A 57 40.27 26.87 -5.67
CA PRO A 57 41.47 27.70 -5.68
C PRO A 57 41.49 28.62 -4.45
N CYS A 58 42.56 28.51 -3.64
CA CYS A 58 42.84 29.48 -2.59
C CYS A 58 43.57 30.67 -3.23
N GLN A 59 42.89 31.80 -3.37
CA GLN A 59 43.49 33.05 -3.80
C GLN A 59 43.81 33.90 -2.58
N THR A 60 45.06 34.37 -2.47
CA THR A 60 45.63 35.11 -1.33
C THR A 60 44.89 36.40 -0.98
N ASN A 61 44.01 36.90 -1.86
CA ASN A 61 43.35 38.19 -1.75
C ASN A 61 41.82 38.09 -1.66
N PHE A 62 41.26 36.87 -1.56
CA PHE A 62 39.82 36.65 -1.43
C PHE A 62 39.53 35.89 -0.13
N LEU A 63 38.92 36.58 0.83
CA LEU A 63 38.58 36.01 2.13
C LEU A 63 37.22 35.28 2.00
N CYS A 64 37.25 33.98 1.69
CA CYS A 64 36.08 33.14 1.85
C CYS A 64 35.86 32.91 3.36
N CYS A 65 34.96 33.67 3.97
CA CYS A 65 34.53 33.42 5.33
C CYS A 65 33.85 32.05 5.44
N GLY A 66 34.44 31.15 6.23
CA GLY A 66 33.75 29.96 6.74
C GLY A 66 34.19 28.62 6.15
N LEU A 67 34.66 27.74 7.05
CA LEU A 67 34.82 26.28 6.96
C LEU A 67 35.99 25.74 6.10
N ALA A 68 37.05 25.35 6.81
CA ALA A 68 38.05 24.39 6.32
C ALA A 68 37.48 22.96 6.37
N GLY A 69 37.27 22.36 5.20
CA GLY A 69 37.19 20.91 4.98
C GLY A 69 35.93 20.20 5.48
N ILE A 70 34.82 20.29 4.76
CA ILE A 70 33.75 19.28 4.85
C ILE A 70 34.12 18.14 3.89
N VAL A 71 34.52 17.00 4.44
CA VAL A 71 34.61 15.74 3.70
C VAL A 71 33.25 15.05 3.82
N SER A 72 32.37 15.26 2.84
CA SER A 72 31.17 14.43 2.72
C SER A 72 31.57 13.13 2.01
N PHE A 73 31.70 12.05 2.77
CA PHE A 73 31.62 10.73 2.15
C PHE A 73 30.17 10.54 1.73
N LYS A 74 29.90 10.51 0.42
CA LYS A 74 28.75 9.74 -0.04
C LYS A 74 29.10 8.33 0.39
N LYS A 75 28.43 7.82 1.42
CA LYS A 75 28.53 6.42 1.81
C LYS A 75 28.34 5.69 0.49
N GLU A 76 29.35 4.95 0.01
CA GLU A 76 29.01 3.79 -0.83
C GLU A 76 27.91 3.12 -0.02
N GLU A 77 26.72 2.97 -0.58
CA GLU A 77 25.77 2.04 0.01
C GLU A 77 26.60 0.81 0.32
N LYS A 78 26.69 0.49 1.63
CA LYS A 78 27.43 -0.70 2.05
C LYS A 78 26.92 -1.78 1.10
N PRO A 79 27.79 -2.55 0.41
CA PRO A 79 27.31 -3.71 -0.34
C PRO A 79 26.35 -4.41 0.60
N ALA A 80 25.07 -4.52 0.18
CA ALA A 80 24.01 -4.89 1.09
C ALA A 80 24.51 -6.05 1.95
N GLU A 81 24.39 -5.91 3.27
CA GLU A 81 24.75 -6.99 4.18
C GLU A 81 24.23 -8.28 3.57
N LYS A 82 25.16 -9.21 3.29
CA LYS A 82 24.86 -10.50 2.68
C LYS A 82 23.60 -11.02 3.33
N ILE A 83 22.64 -11.46 2.51
CA ILE A 83 21.40 -12.06 3.01
C ILE A 83 21.79 -13.14 4.02
N ASP A 84 21.50 -12.91 5.28
CA ASP A 84 21.83 -13.87 6.32
C ASP A 84 20.70 -14.90 6.45
N LEU A 85 20.59 -15.75 5.42
CA LEU A 85 19.69 -16.89 5.46
C LEU A 85 20.06 -17.87 6.59
N ALA A 86 21.31 -17.81 7.10
CA ALA A 86 21.73 -18.60 8.25
C ALA A 86 21.12 -18.05 9.54
N PHE A 87 21.07 -16.72 9.71
CA PHE A 87 20.39 -16.07 10.82
C PHE A 87 18.88 -16.41 10.85
N ILE A 88 18.18 -16.29 9.72
CA ILE A 88 16.74 -16.64 9.65
C ILE A 88 16.53 -18.10 10.05
N GLU A 89 17.37 -19.00 9.53
CA GLU A 89 17.32 -20.43 9.87
C GLU A 89 17.62 -20.71 11.35
N GLU A 90 18.62 -20.06 11.93
CA GLU A 90 18.97 -20.16 13.35
C GLU A 90 17.81 -19.70 14.23
N LYS A 91 17.18 -18.57 13.91
CA LYS A 91 16.03 -18.06 14.66
C LYS A 91 14.81 -18.94 14.55
N ILE A 92 14.54 -19.56 13.40
CA ILE A 92 13.47 -20.55 13.27
C ILE A 92 13.76 -21.79 14.14
N ARG A 93 15.02 -22.25 14.21
CA ARG A 93 15.43 -23.34 15.10
C ARG A 93 15.19 -23.00 16.57
N GLU A 94 15.53 -21.78 16.98
CA GLU A 94 15.28 -21.29 18.35
C GLU A 94 13.79 -21.26 18.68
N ILE A 95 12.95 -20.76 17.75
CA ILE A 95 11.49 -20.69 17.92
C ILE A 95 10.90 -22.09 18.11
N GLU A 96 11.29 -23.04 17.27
CA GLU A 96 10.82 -24.42 17.37
C GLU A 96 11.19 -25.05 18.72
N ALA A 97 12.38 -24.73 19.25
CA ALA A 97 12.83 -25.21 20.55
C ALA A 97 12.07 -24.58 21.74
N ARG A 98 11.33 -23.48 21.52
CA ARG A 98 10.56 -22.74 22.55
C ARG A 98 9.05 -22.93 22.39
N SER A 99 8.61 -24.13 22.03
CA SER A 99 7.19 -24.52 21.94
C SER A 99 6.41 -24.32 23.24
N PHE A 100 5.07 -24.37 23.17
CA PHE A 100 4.22 -24.26 24.36
C PHE A 100 4.53 -25.37 25.38
N LEU A 101 4.61 -26.62 24.91
CA LEU A 101 4.91 -27.77 25.76
C LEU A 101 6.28 -27.64 26.46
N PHE A 102 7.27 -27.08 25.76
CA PHE A 102 8.56 -26.80 26.36
C PHE A 102 8.45 -25.75 27.47
N CYS A 103 7.70 -24.67 27.26
CA CYS A 103 7.52 -23.62 28.28
C CYS A 103 6.82 -24.17 29.53
N ILE A 104 5.75 -24.96 29.35
CA ILE A 104 5.04 -25.58 30.48
C ILE A 104 5.94 -26.57 31.23
N LYS A 105 6.67 -27.44 30.51
CA LYS A 105 7.56 -28.43 31.13
C LYS A 105 8.68 -27.80 31.98
N ASN A 106 9.17 -26.62 31.58
CA ASN A 106 10.28 -25.93 32.25
C ASN A 106 9.83 -24.76 33.14
N ASN A 107 8.51 -24.61 33.36
CA ASN A 107 7.93 -23.54 34.17
C ASN A 107 8.33 -22.12 33.70
N TYR A 108 8.37 -21.92 32.38
CA TYR A 108 8.64 -20.62 31.77
C TYR A 108 7.36 -19.82 31.52
N SER A 109 7.46 -18.51 31.68
CA SER A 109 6.41 -17.54 31.35
C SER A 109 6.03 -17.66 29.88
N ILE A 110 4.73 -17.84 29.59
CA ILE A 110 4.21 -17.81 28.21
C ILE A 110 4.44 -16.42 27.62
N ASP A 111 4.22 -15.36 28.40
CA ASP A 111 4.39 -13.99 27.92
C ASP A 111 5.84 -13.68 27.52
N ASP A 112 6.84 -14.21 28.22
CA ASP A 112 8.25 -13.89 27.88
C ASP A 112 8.91 -14.91 26.95
N SER A 113 8.58 -16.20 27.10
CA SER A 113 9.41 -17.29 26.56
C SER A 113 8.78 -18.06 25.40
N TYR A 114 7.45 -18.06 25.29
CA TYR A 114 6.76 -18.81 24.25
C TYR A 114 7.20 -18.35 22.85
N LEU A 115 7.69 -19.27 22.03
CA LEU A 115 8.25 -18.99 20.70
C LEU A 115 9.33 -17.89 20.73
N CYS A 116 10.19 -17.91 21.75
CA CYS A 116 11.26 -16.91 21.99
C CYS A 116 10.80 -15.48 22.30
N GLY A 117 9.51 -15.25 22.52
CA GLY A 117 8.97 -13.93 22.85
C GLY A 117 8.71 -13.05 21.62
N LYS A 118 7.89 -12.01 21.82
CA LYS A 118 7.37 -11.14 20.76
C LYS A 118 8.47 -10.47 19.91
N LYS A 119 9.50 -9.91 20.56
CA LYS A 119 10.59 -9.18 19.89
C LYS A 119 11.35 -10.04 18.86
N VAL A 120 11.56 -11.33 19.17
CA VAL A 120 12.30 -12.23 18.26
C VAL A 120 11.45 -12.54 17.03
N ILE A 121 10.17 -12.86 17.23
CA ILE A 121 9.25 -13.18 16.13
C ILE A 121 9.04 -11.96 15.21
N GLU A 122 8.85 -10.76 15.78
CA GLU A 122 8.74 -9.52 15.00
C GLU A 122 10.02 -9.21 14.23
N SER A 123 11.19 -9.47 14.83
CA SER A 123 12.48 -9.32 14.16
C SER A 123 12.60 -10.24 12.95
N ILE A 124 12.14 -11.49 13.03
CA ILE A 124 12.14 -12.41 11.88
C ILE A 124 11.21 -11.90 10.78
N LEU A 125 10.00 -11.46 11.12
CA LEU A 125 9.08 -10.89 10.14
C LEU A 125 9.70 -9.69 9.43
N GLN A 126 10.36 -8.79 10.16
CA GLN A 126 11.07 -7.67 9.57
C GLN A 126 12.18 -8.15 8.63
N ASN A 127 13.03 -9.08 9.07
CA ASN A 127 14.15 -9.60 8.26
C ASN A 127 13.67 -10.29 6.97
N VAL A 128 12.57 -11.04 7.04
CA VAL A 128 11.96 -11.68 5.87
C VAL A 128 11.37 -10.64 4.92
N ARG A 129 10.71 -9.59 5.43
CA ARG A 129 10.23 -8.47 4.60
C ARG A 129 11.38 -7.75 3.89
N GLU A 130 12.54 -7.61 4.52
CA GLU A 130 13.71 -7.01 3.87
C GLU A 130 14.22 -7.82 2.67
N LEU A 131 13.90 -9.12 2.56
CA LEU A 131 14.27 -9.92 1.38
C LEU A 131 13.56 -9.44 0.11
N LYS A 132 12.46 -8.70 0.23
CA LYS A 132 11.74 -8.10 -0.89
C LYS A 132 12.49 -6.92 -1.52
N ARG A 133 13.51 -6.37 -0.86
CA ARG A 133 14.31 -5.28 -1.44
C ARG A 133 15.02 -5.71 -2.71
N ASP A 134 15.12 -4.81 -3.69
CA ASP A 134 15.54 -5.13 -5.05
C ASP A 134 16.84 -5.94 -5.13
N GLU A 135 17.90 -5.50 -4.45
CA GLU A 135 19.20 -6.21 -4.44
C GLU A 135 19.11 -7.61 -3.81
N ARG A 136 18.34 -7.74 -2.71
CA ARG A 136 18.19 -9.00 -1.98
C ARG A 136 17.29 -9.96 -2.75
N PHE A 137 16.18 -9.45 -3.28
CA PHE A 137 15.27 -10.19 -4.14
C PHE A 137 15.99 -10.73 -5.37
N PHE A 138 16.77 -9.89 -6.07
CA PHE A 138 17.57 -10.33 -7.22
C PHE A 138 18.56 -11.44 -6.85
N SER A 139 19.23 -11.33 -5.70
CA SER A 139 20.17 -12.37 -5.23
C SER A 139 19.47 -13.71 -4.99
N ILE A 140 18.23 -13.70 -4.49
CA ILE A 140 17.41 -14.92 -4.33
C ILE A 140 16.92 -15.42 -5.69
N TYR A 141 16.44 -14.52 -6.55
CA TYR A 141 15.97 -14.82 -7.90
C TYR A 141 17.04 -15.55 -8.74
N ALA A 142 18.29 -15.09 -8.65
CA ALA A 142 19.42 -15.60 -9.42
C ALA A 142 19.97 -16.95 -8.92
N VAL A 143 19.69 -17.35 -7.67
CA VAL A 143 20.30 -18.53 -7.04
C VAL A 143 19.21 -19.54 -6.65
N LYS A 144 19.20 -20.70 -7.31
CA LYS A 144 18.18 -21.74 -7.11
C LYS A 144 18.25 -22.34 -5.70
N GLU A 145 19.45 -22.55 -5.17
CA GLU A 145 19.67 -23.09 -3.82
C GLU A 145 19.09 -22.15 -2.75
N ALA A 146 19.11 -20.83 -2.98
CA ALA A 146 18.49 -19.87 -2.09
C ALA A 146 16.96 -20.02 -2.11
N GLN A 147 16.36 -20.22 -3.28
CA GLN A 147 14.91 -20.48 -3.43
C GLN A 147 14.49 -21.74 -2.68
N GLU A 148 15.19 -22.86 -2.92
CA GLU A 148 14.93 -24.15 -2.26
C GLU A 148 15.08 -24.06 -0.73
N LYS A 149 16.07 -23.29 -0.25
CA LYS A 149 16.25 -23.03 1.19
C LYS A 149 15.06 -22.28 1.79
N LEU A 150 14.57 -21.21 1.13
CA LEU A 150 13.41 -20.46 1.62
C LEU A 150 12.13 -21.31 1.64
N GLU A 151 11.93 -22.17 0.63
CA GLU A 151 10.81 -23.12 0.60
C GLU A 151 10.88 -24.11 1.78
N SER A 152 12.07 -24.65 2.07
CA SER A 152 12.30 -25.54 3.22
C SER A 152 12.01 -24.84 4.56
N LEU A 153 12.47 -23.60 4.72
CA LEU A 153 12.19 -22.79 5.90
C LEU A 153 10.69 -22.51 6.06
N SER A 154 9.99 -22.16 4.99
CA SER A 154 8.53 -21.95 5.04
C SER A 154 7.77 -23.21 5.44
N LYS A 155 8.13 -24.39 4.89
CA LYS A 155 7.55 -25.69 5.29
C LYS A 155 7.77 -25.98 6.77
N ARG A 156 8.97 -25.72 7.29
CA ARG A 156 9.28 -25.90 8.72
C ARG A 156 8.45 -24.99 9.62
N ILE A 157 8.30 -23.72 9.25
CA ILE A 157 7.45 -22.78 9.99
C ILE A 157 5.99 -23.24 10.00
N ASN A 158 5.46 -23.73 8.88
CA ASN A 158 4.11 -24.29 8.82
C ASN A 158 3.92 -25.47 9.78
N GLY A 159 4.91 -26.37 9.89
CA GLY A 159 4.88 -27.44 10.90
C GLY A 159 4.79 -26.92 12.34
N ILE A 160 5.48 -25.82 12.65
CA ILE A 160 5.38 -25.16 13.97
C ILE A 160 3.98 -24.57 14.16
N ILE A 161 3.47 -23.84 13.16
CA ILE A 161 2.13 -23.23 13.19
C ILE A 161 1.06 -24.29 13.43
N ASP A 162 1.09 -25.42 12.72
CA ASP A 162 0.10 -26.49 12.85
C ASP A 162 0.12 -27.11 14.24
N SER A 163 1.31 -27.42 14.75
CA SER A 163 1.50 -27.97 16.10
C SER A 163 0.96 -27.03 17.18
N GLU A 164 1.35 -25.75 17.11
CA GLU A 164 0.99 -24.75 18.11
C GLU A 164 -0.48 -24.31 18.04
N SER A 165 -1.05 -24.22 16.83
CA SER A 165 -2.47 -23.91 16.63
C SER A 165 -3.36 -25.01 17.20
N LYS A 166 -2.97 -26.28 17.01
CA LYS A 166 -3.68 -27.41 17.60
C LYS A 166 -3.67 -27.37 19.13
N ILE A 167 -2.50 -27.12 19.73
CA ILE A 167 -2.36 -26.98 21.18
C ILE A 167 -3.23 -25.83 21.70
N LEU A 168 -3.23 -24.69 21.03
CA LEU A 168 -4.04 -23.53 21.42
C LEU A 168 -5.53 -23.89 21.43
N SER A 169 -6.03 -24.52 20.36
CA SER A 169 -7.43 -24.96 20.27
C SER A 169 -7.81 -25.94 21.40
N GLU A 170 -6.94 -26.91 21.70
CA GLU A 170 -7.19 -27.91 22.75
C GLU A 170 -7.12 -27.35 24.19
N LYS A 171 -6.32 -26.31 24.42
CA LYS A 171 -6.02 -25.79 25.77
C LYS A 171 -6.65 -24.46 26.11
N MET A 172 -7.12 -23.69 25.12
CA MET A 172 -7.52 -22.30 25.33
C MET A 172 -8.56 -22.07 26.43
N GLY A 173 -9.52 -22.97 26.61
CA GLY A 173 -10.55 -22.82 27.66
C GLY A 173 -9.98 -22.89 29.09
N GLN A 174 -8.82 -23.52 29.24
CA GLN A 174 -8.11 -23.72 30.52
C GLN A 174 -7.00 -22.69 30.76
N LEU A 175 -6.63 -21.92 29.74
CA LEU A 175 -5.57 -20.92 29.81
C LEU A 175 -6.10 -19.59 30.34
N GLU A 176 -5.22 -18.80 30.97
CA GLU A 176 -5.52 -17.40 31.26
C GLU A 176 -5.76 -16.62 29.96
N PRO A 177 -6.70 -15.65 29.92
CA PRO A 177 -7.04 -14.94 28.68
C PRO A 177 -5.83 -14.27 28.02
N SER A 178 -4.94 -13.70 28.82
CA SER A 178 -3.71 -13.08 28.35
C SER A 178 -2.77 -14.07 27.66
N SER A 179 -2.71 -15.31 28.15
CA SER A 179 -1.89 -16.37 27.54
C SER A 179 -2.45 -16.79 26.18
N VAL A 180 -3.78 -16.87 26.05
CA VAL A 180 -4.45 -17.16 24.76
C VAL A 180 -4.14 -16.07 23.74
N ASP A 181 -4.25 -14.80 24.13
CA ASP A 181 -3.93 -13.67 23.25
C ASP A 181 -2.47 -13.66 22.81
N VAL A 182 -1.53 -13.92 23.72
CA VAL A 182 -0.10 -14.02 23.42
C VAL A 182 0.16 -15.16 22.43
N MET A 183 -0.42 -16.34 22.67
CA MET A 183 -0.21 -17.49 21.81
C MET A 183 -0.77 -17.25 20.41
N SER A 184 -2.04 -16.82 20.33
CA SER A 184 -2.73 -16.51 19.08
C SER A 184 -1.98 -15.45 18.27
N GLY A 185 -1.58 -14.34 18.90
CA GLY A 185 -0.85 -13.26 18.24
C GLY A 185 0.50 -13.70 17.67
N ARG A 186 1.26 -14.54 18.39
CA ARG A 186 2.55 -15.04 17.90
C ARG A 186 2.41 -16.04 16.76
N ILE A 187 1.41 -16.91 16.82
CA ILE A 187 1.06 -17.83 15.74
C ILE A 187 0.68 -17.04 14.48
N GLU A 188 -0.11 -15.95 14.61
CA GLU A 188 -0.46 -15.10 13.47
C GLU A 188 0.76 -14.43 12.83
N ILE A 189 1.74 -13.96 13.62
CA ILE A 189 2.98 -13.41 13.06
C ILE A 189 3.77 -14.50 12.33
N LEU A 190 3.86 -15.73 12.87
CA LEU A 190 4.51 -16.84 12.16
C LEU A 190 3.84 -17.17 10.83
N LYS A 191 2.50 -17.10 10.76
CA LYS A 191 1.76 -17.25 9.50
C LYS A 191 2.15 -16.17 8.50
N ASP A 192 2.33 -14.93 8.94
CA ASP A 192 2.82 -13.84 8.08
C ASP A 192 4.26 -14.06 7.62
N VAL A 193 5.14 -14.59 8.48
CA VAL A 193 6.51 -14.97 8.09
C VAL A 193 6.51 -16.05 7.01
N SER A 194 5.75 -17.13 7.23
CA SER A 194 5.64 -18.22 6.25
C SER A 194 5.09 -17.72 4.91
N TRP A 195 4.03 -16.90 4.97
CA TRP A 195 3.40 -16.31 3.79
C TRP A 195 4.35 -15.40 3.00
N CYS A 196 5.11 -14.54 3.69
CA CYS A 196 6.06 -13.67 3.01
C CYS A 196 7.14 -14.50 2.27
N LEU A 197 7.60 -15.61 2.88
CA LEU A 197 8.55 -16.51 2.23
C LEU A 197 7.95 -17.23 1.01
N SER A 198 6.79 -17.88 1.16
CA SER A 198 6.21 -18.71 0.10
C SER A 198 5.53 -17.91 -0.99
N ASN A 199 4.72 -16.91 -0.63
CA ASN A 199 3.81 -16.24 -1.54
C ASN A 199 4.38 -14.90 -2.03
N GLU A 200 4.92 -14.06 -1.14
CA GLU A 200 5.43 -12.75 -1.54
C GLU A 200 6.83 -12.80 -2.17
N ILE A 201 7.61 -13.85 -1.89
CA ILE A 201 8.96 -14.02 -2.46
C ILE A 201 8.98 -15.15 -3.50
N ILE A 202 8.79 -16.41 -3.08
CA ILE A 202 8.99 -17.56 -3.97
C ILE A 202 7.98 -17.61 -5.12
N LEU A 203 6.69 -17.48 -4.84
CA LEU A 203 5.66 -17.46 -5.89
C LEU A 203 5.83 -16.26 -6.83
N ASN A 204 6.23 -15.10 -6.32
CA ASN A 204 6.52 -13.93 -7.15
C ASN A 204 7.74 -14.13 -8.05
N ILE A 205 8.79 -14.83 -7.60
CA ILE A 205 9.91 -15.22 -8.48
C ILE A 205 9.38 -16.04 -9.66
N SER A 206 8.50 -17.01 -9.42
CA SER A 206 7.88 -17.81 -10.48
C SER A 206 7.03 -16.97 -11.43
N LYS A 207 6.17 -16.09 -10.91
CA LYS A 207 5.36 -15.15 -11.71
C LYS A 207 6.22 -14.21 -12.56
N ILE A 208 7.32 -13.70 -12.01
CA ILE A 208 8.26 -12.81 -12.72
C ILE A 208 8.99 -13.56 -13.82
N LYS A 209 9.48 -14.79 -13.56
CA LYS A 209 10.07 -15.66 -14.58
C LYS A 209 9.09 -15.90 -15.73
N GLU A 210 7.83 -16.16 -15.42
CA GLU A 210 6.78 -16.33 -16.41
C GLU A 210 6.52 -15.06 -17.23
N LEU A 211 6.42 -13.90 -16.57
CA LEU A 211 6.20 -12.61 -17.24
C LEU A 211 7.36 -12.20 -18.15
N ILE A 212 8.61 -12.51 -17.77
CA ILE A 212 9.78 -12.29 -18.62
C ILE A 212 9.75 -13.20 -19.85
N GLY A 213 9.17 -14.41 -19.73
CA GLY A 213 8.99 -15.34 -20.85
C GLY A 213 10.31 -15.88 -21.43
N ALA A 214 11.38 -15.95 -20.64
CA ALA A 214 12.69 -16.44 -21.08
C ALA A 214 12.83 -17.97 -20.92
N SER A 215 13.18 -18.65 -22.01
CA SER A 215 13.46 -20.10 -22.03
C SER A 215 14.94 -20.45 -21.79
N ASP A 216 15.89 -19.52 -21.85
CA ASP A 216 17.28 -19.70 -21.37
C ASP A 216 18.04 -18.36 -21.45
N ASN A 217 18.38 -17.80 -20.29
CA ASN A 217 19.45 -16.82 -19.98
C ASN A 217 19.15 -16.16 -18.63
N SER A 218 20.15 -16.02 -17.75
CA SER A 218 20.02 -15.31 -16.48
C SER A 218 19.75 -13.81 -16.73
N PRO A 219 18.52 -13.29 -16.49
CA PRO A 219 18.18 -11.90 -16.77
C PRO A 219 19.01 -10.92 -15.93
N SER A 220 19.20 -9.70 -16.44
CA SER A 220 19.93 -8.66 -15.72
C SER A 220 19.18 -8.18 -14.46
N PHE A 221 19.90 -7.55 -13.54
CA PHE A 221 19.30 -6.90 -12.36
C PHE A 221 18.18 -5.92 -12.77
N THR A 222 18.41 -5.10 -13.80
CA THR A 222 17.42 -4.13 -14.30
C THR A 222 16.18 -4.80 -14.85
N THR A 223 16.33 -5.91 -15.59
CA THR A 223 15.18 -6.66 -16.10
C THR A 223 14.36 -7.25 -14.96
N VAL A 224 15.01 -7.90 -13.99
CA VAL A 224 14.31 -8.53 -12.85
C VAL A 224 13.57 -7.49 -12.02
N THR A 225 14.20 -6.35 -11.71
CA THR A 225 13.58 -5.28 -10.91
C THR A 225 12.44 -4.59 -11.67
N THR A 226 12.58 -4.36 -12.98
CA THR A 226 11.49 -3.85 -13.83
C THR A 226 10.27 -4.76 -13.78
N TYR A 227 10.45 -6.06 -14.03
CA TYR A 227 9.35 -7.02 -14.00
C TYR A 227 8.83 -7.31 -12.60
N LYS A 228 9.66 -7.17 -11.56
CA LYS A 228 9.21 -7.19 -10.16
C LYS A 228 8.23 -6.06 -9.89
N ASN A 229 8.55 -4.83 -10.29
CA ASN A 229 7.66 -3.67 -10.10
C ASN A 229 6.36 -3.82 -10.89
N ILE A 230 6.43 -4.32 -12.14
CA ILE A 230 5.26 -4.65 -12.95
C ILE A 230 4.41 -5.72 -12.24
N ASN A 231 5.03 -6.80 -11.76
CA ASN A 231 4.31 -7.87 -11.06
C ASN A 231 3.67 -7.41 -9.75
N ALA A 232 4.33 -6.52 -8.99
CA ALA A 232 3.78 -5.94 -7.77
C ALA A 232 2.49 -5.15 -8.07
N VAL A 233 2.51 -4.31 -9.11
CA VAL A 233 1.31 -3.58 -9.55
C VAL A 233 0.22 -4.52 -10.08
N LEU A 234 0.58 -5.56 -10.85
CA LEU A 234 -0.38 -6.55 -11.34
C LEU A 234 -1.01 -7.37 -10.20
N ASN A 235 -0.24 -7.76 -9.19
CA ASN A 235 -0.76 -8.40 -7.98
C ASN A 235 -1.67 -7.43 -7.19
N SER A 236 -1.30 -6.15 -7.12
CA SER A 236 -2.09 -5.12 -6.45
C SER A 236 -3.47 -4.97 -7.08
N ILE A 237 -3.56 -4.80 -8.41
CA ILE A 237 -4.86 -4.69 -9.10
C ILE A 237 -5.68 -5.99 -9.04
N ASP A 238 -5.05 -7.16 -9.05
CA ASP A 238 -5.74 -8.45 -8.93
C ASP A 238 -6.47 -8.59 -7.58
N ARG A 239 -5.89 -8.02 -6.51
CA ARG A 239 -6.52 -7.98 -5.17
C ARG A 239 -7.57 -6.90 -5.03
N LEU A 240 -7.34 -5.74 -5.66
CA LEU A 240 -8.28 -4.61 -5.62
C LEU A 240 -9.50 -4.85 -6.52
N GLU A 241 -9.35 -5.68 -7.55
CA GLU A 241 -10.46 -6.20 -8.33
C GLU A 241 -11.19 -7.27 -7.51
N VAL A 242 -12.21 -6.84 -6.76
CA VAL A 242 -13.05 -7.74 -5.93
C VAL A 242 -14.26 -8.30 -6.67
N ARG A 243 -14.52 -7.80 -7.87
CA ARG A 243 -15.57 -8.20 -8.81
C ARG A 243 -15.08 -7.89 -10.22
N GLY A 244 -15.62 -8.54 -11.25
CA GLY A 244 -15.27 -8.24 -12.64
C GLY A 244 -15.47 -6.75 -12.92
N ARG A 245 -14.40 -6.05 -13.26
CA ARG A 245 -14.42 -4.62 -13.63
C ARG A 245 -14.55 -4.47 -15.13
N ASP A 246 -15.21 -3.38 -15.55
CA ASP A 246 -15.54 -3.08 -16.94
C ASP A 246 -14.29 -2.92 -17.82
N SER A 247 -13.19 -2.44 -17.25
CA SER A 247 -11.91 -2.33 -17.95
C SER A 247 -10.73 -2.21 -17.00
N ALA A 248 -9.54 -2.54 -17.49
CA ALA A 248 -8.28 -2.35 -16.79
C ALA A 248 -7.18 -1.91 -17.74
N GLY A 249 -6.31 -1.02 -17.28
CA GLY A 249 -5.16 -0.58 -18.05
C GLY A 249 -3.93 -0.35 -17.19
N ILE A 250 -2.78 -0.45 -17.83
CA ILE A 250 -1.47 -0.28 -17.21
C ILE A 250 -0.55 0.48 -18.18
N SER A 251 0.15 1.47 -17.66
CA SER A 251 1.17 2.24 -18.35
C SER A 251 2.52 2.08 -17.67
N LEU A 252 3.53 1.77 -18.49
CA LEU A 252 4.92 1.59 -18.09
C LEU A 252 5.75 2.69 -18.73
N MET A 253 6.35 3.57 -17.94
CA MET A 253 7.16 4.67 -18.44
C MET A 253 8.62 4.48 -18.07
N PHE A 254 9.48 4.45 -19.08
CA PHE A 254 10.93 4.35 -18.96
C PHE A 254 11.55 5.66 -19.38
N VAL A 255 12.46 6.20 -18.56
CA VAL A 255 13.28 7.36 -18.92
C VAL A 255 14.74 6.95 -18.87
N MET A 256 15.48 7.21 -19.93
CA MET A 256 16.89 6.86 -20.05
C MET A 256 17.68 7.92 -20.80
N ASP A 257 19.01 7.83 -20.74
CA ASP A 257 19.87 8.69 -21.53
C ASP A 257 19.77 8.37 -23.03
N ASP A 258 20.03 9.38 -23.87
CA ASP A 258 19.92 9.26 -25.33
C ASP A 258 20.85 8.18 -25.93
N LYS A 259 21.98 7.86 -25.26
CA LYS A 259 22.87 6.78 -25.72
C LYS A 259 22.25 5.40 -25.50
N LYS A 260 21.65 5.18 -24.32
CA LYS A 260 20.91 3.94 -24.02
C LYS A 260 19.69 3.80 -24.89
N TYR A 261 19.02 4.91 -25.20
CA TYR A 261 17.95 4.91 -26.17
C TYR A 261 18.43 4.51 -27.57
N ALA A 262 19.57 5.02 -28.04
CA ALA A 262 20.15 4.61 -29.32
C ALA A 262 20.54 3.12 -29.35
N ASP A 263 21.05 2.58 -28.24
CA ASP A 263 21.31 1.15 -28.09
C ASP A 263 20.00 0.33 -28.19
N PHE A 264 18.92 0.80 -27.53
CA PHE A 264 17.59 0.21 -27.63
C PHE A 264 17.06 0.22 -29.07
N GLU A 265 17.12 1.36 -29.78
CA GLU A 265 16.67 1.47 -31.17
C GLU A 265 17.43 0.50 -32.08
N LYS A 266 18.73 0.31 -31.82
CA LYS A 266 19.55 -0.66 -32.54
C LYS A 266 19.08 -2.09 -32.26
N SER A 267 18.87 -2.47 -31.00
CA SER A 267 18.37 -3.81 -30.66
C SER A 267 17.00 -4.11 -31.25
N VAL A 268 16.09 -3.13 -31.29
CA VAL A 268 14.78 -3.28 -31.95
C VAL A 268 14.94 -3.54 -33.45
N LYS A 269 15.89 -2.87 -34.13
CA LYS A 269 16.19 -3.12 -35.55
C LYS A 269 16.82 -4.49 -35.74
N ASP A 270 17.79 -4.86 -34.91
CA ASP A 270 18.48 -6.15 -34.98
C ASP A 270 17.51 -7.33 -34.78
N GLU A 271 16.43 -7.14 -34.01
CA GLU A 271 15.35 -8.13 -33.81
C GLU A 271 14.21 -8.07 -34.86
N ASN A 272 14.33 -7.22 -35.89
CA ASN A 272 13.31 -6.97 -36.92
C ASN A 272 11.95 -6.49 -36.36
N LEU A 273 11.99 -5.63 -35.33
CA LEU A 273 10.81 -5.09 -34.65
C LEU A 273 10.55 -3.60 -34.97
N ALA A 274 11.31 -3.00 -35.90
CA ALA A 274 11.21 -1.57 -36.22
C ALA A 274 9.82 -1.18 -36.79
N ASP A 275 9.25 -1.99 -37.68
CA ASP A 275 7.92 -1.73 -38.25
C ASP A 275 6.83 -1.84 -37.18
N ALA A 276 6.92 -2.86 -36.31
CA ALA A 276 6.00 -3.04 -35.19
C ALA A 276 6.09 -1.88 -34.18
N LEU A 277 7.30 -1.37 -33.91
CA LEU A 277 7.47 -0.18 -33.07
C LEU A 277 6.80 1.03 -33.71
N LYS A 278 7.03 1.26 -35.01
CA LYS A 278 6.45 2.38 -35.75
C LYS A 278 4.92 2.34 -35.75
N GLU A 279 4.33 1.18 -36.04
CA GLU A 279 2.88 0.99 -36.02
C GLU A 279 2.30 1.33 -34.65
N ARG A 280 2.92 0.85 -33.57
CA ARG A 280 2.47 1.09 -32.19
C ARG A 280 2.66 2.53 -31.71
N THR A 281 3.48 3.33 -32.40
CA THR A 281 3.64 4.78 -32.14
C THR A 281 2.71 5.66 -32.97
N CYS A 282 2.06 5.11 -33.99
CA CYS A 282 1.18 5.85 -34.90
C CYS A 282 -0.29 5.65 -34.49
N GLY A 283 -0.80 6.49 -33.58
CA GLY A 283 -2.20 6.45 -33.18
C GLY A 283 -2.75 7.79 -32.69
N ASP A 284 -3.97 8.10 -33.11
CA ASP A 284 -4.69 9.32 -32.72
C ASP A 284 -5.33 9.20 -31.32
N ILE A 285 -5.48 7.96 -30.82
CA ILE A 285 -6.03 7.61 -29.51
C ILE A 285 -5.07 6.66 -28.80
N LEU A 286 -4.95 6.80 -27.48
CA LEU A 286 -4.18 5.86 -26.66
C LEU A 286 -4.95 4.55 -26.45
N LEU A 287 -4.58 3.54 -27.25
CA LEU A 287 -5.17 2.20 -27.27
C LEU A 287 -4.22 1.13 -26.69
N ASN A 288 -4.70 -0.10 -26.56
CA ASN A 288 -3.93 -1.26 -26.13
C ASN A 288 -2.76 -1.52 -27.07
N GLY A 289 -1.59 -1.78 -26.50
CA GLY A 289 -0.34 -1.93 -27.24
C GLY A 289 0.28 -0.60 -27.68
N GLY A 290 -0.35 0.55 -27.42
CA GLY A 290 0.21 1.86 -27.76
C GLY A 290 1.58 2.10 -27.13
N ILE A 291 2.50 2.67 -27.91
CA ILE A 291 3.81 3.12 -27.45
C ILE A 291 3.92 4.62 -27.73
N THR A 292 4.37 5.39 -26.74
CA THR A 292 4.69 6.81 -26.92
C THR A 292 6.17 7.01 -26.66
N ILE A 293 6.85 7.72 -27.57
CA ILE A 293 8.27 8.03 -27.43
C ILE A 293 8.42 9.54 -27.49
N ASN A 294 9.18 10.11 -26.57
CA ASN A 294 9.52 11.52 -26.60
C ASN A 294 11.02 11.73 -26.29
N ARG A 295 11.60 12.78 -26.86
CA ARG A 295 13.00 13.17 -26.61
C ARG A 295 13.02 14.53 -25.94
N MET A 296 13.72 14.62 -24.82
CA MET A 296 13.75 15.80 -23.97
C MET A 296 15.18 16.30 -23.79
N LYS A 297 15.31 17.60 -23.51
CA LYS A 297 16.58 18.21 -23.10
C LYS A 297 16.44 18.69 -21.66
N GLU A 298 17.29 18.18 -20.77
CA GLU A 298 17.36 18.68 -19.40
C GLU A 298 17.95 20.11 -19.35
N LYS A 299 17.66 20.85 -18.26
CA LYS A 299 18.17 22.20 -18.02
C LYS A 299 19.72 22.27 -17.98
N ASN A 300 20.39 21.14 -17.74
CA ASN A 300 21.86 20.99 -17.76
C ASN A 300 22.44 20.74 -19.17
N GLY A 301 21.60 20.57 -20.20
CA GLY A 301 21.99 20.28 -21.59
C GLY A 301 22.02 18.79 -21.96
N ASP A 302 21.79 17.87 -21.02
CA ASP A 302 21.74 16.44 -21.30
C ASP A 302 20.46 16.08 -22.06
N SER A 303 20.57 15.13 -22.99
CA SER A 303 19.41 14.63 -23.77
C SER A 303 18.92 13.32 -23.19
N LEU A 304 17.63 13.27 -22.89
CA LEU A 304 16.92 12.11 -22.37
C LEU A 304 15.90 11.62 -23.40
N ALA A 305 15.59 10.33 -23.35
CA ALA A 305 14.48 9.76 -24.07
C ALA A 305 13.53 9.08 -23.09
N SER A 306 12.23 9.25 -23.33
CA SER A 306 11.16 8.56 -22.63
C SER A 306 10.45 7.60 -23.57
N ILE A 307 10.06 6.44 -23.04
CA ILE A 307 9.25 5.45 -23.75
C ILE A 307 8.14 5.00 -22.81
N ALA A 308 6.90 5.20 -23.20
CA ALA A 308 5.72 4.76 -22.46
C ALA A 308 5.00 3.65 -23.22
N PHE A 309 4.82 2.49 -22.59
CA PHE A 309 4.01 1.38 -23.08
C PHE A 309 2.65 1.41 -22.39
N VAL A 310 1.59 1.09 -23.12
CA VAL A 310 0.23 1.02 -22.56
C VAL A 310 -0.46 -0.27 -22.99
N TYR A 311 -1.04 -0.97 -22.02
CA TYR A 311 -1.87 -2.15 -22.24
C TYR A 311 -3.24 -1.91 -21.62
N LYS A 312 -4.30 -2.25 -22.35
CA LYS A 312 -5.68 -1.96 -21.97
C LYS A 312 -6.57 -3.12 -22.37
N VAL A 313 -7.61 -3.34 -21.57
CA VAL A 313 -8.69 -4.26 -21.86
C VAL A 313 -9.99 -3.65 -21.39
N ALA A 314 -11.04 -3.80 -22.19
CA ALA A 314 -12.39 -3.41 -21.81
C ALA A 314 -13.35 -4.53 -22.19
N ALA A 315 -14.24 -4.87 -21.26
CA ALA A 315 -15.29 -5.86 -21.42
C ALA A 315 -16.51 -5.42 -20.62
N GLU A 316 -17.65 -5.27 -21.28
CA GLU A 316 -18.92 -4.92 -20.60
C GLU A 316 -19.33 -5.96 -19.54
N ILE A 317 -18.97 -7.21 -19.77
CA ILE A 317 -19.19 -8.33 -18.85
C ILE A 317 -17.86 -9.08 -18.70
N GLY A 318 -17.14 -8.81 -17.62
CA GLY A 318 -15.88 -9.49 -17.28
C GLY A 318 -16.02 -10.45 -16.10
N SER A 319 -15.21 -11.51 -16.06
CA SER A 319 -15.05 -12.36 -14.87
C SER A 319 -13.88 -11.89 -14.02
N LEU A 320 -13.95 -12.19 -12.73
CA LEU A 320 -12.92 -11.81 -11.76
C LEU A 320 -11.56 -12.45 -12.10
N GLY A 321 -10.61 -11.62 -12.53
CA GLY A 321 -9.25 -12.03 -12.92
C GLY A 321 -8.99 -12.04 -14.42
N ASP A 322 -10.03 -11.91 -15.27
CA ASP A 322 -9.88 -11.91 -16.73
C ASP A 322 -9.02 -10.73 -17.21
N ASN A 323 -9.27 -9.56 -16.64
CA ASN A 323 -8.53 -8.33 -16.95
C ASN A 323 -7.03 -8.50 -16.67
N ILE A 324 -6.67 -8.98 -15.48
CA ILE A 324 -5.27 -9.16 -15.08
C ILE A 324 -4.62 -10.27 -15.89
N ALA A 325 -5.34 -11.37 -16.18
CA ALA A 325 -4.84 -12.42 -17.04
C ALA A 325 -4.52 -11.91 -18.45
N PHE A 326 -5.40 -11.06 -19.01
CA PHE A 326 -5.16 -10.40 -20.29
C PHE A 326 -3.92 -9.50 -20.23
N LEU A 327 -3.82 -8.61 -19.24
CA LEU A 327 -2.67 -7.71 -19.10
C LEU A 327 -1.35 -8.48 -18.95
N ARG A 328 -1.34 -9.55 -18.15
CA ARG A 328 -0.18 -10.46 -18.00
C ARG A 328 0.21 -11.09 -19.34
N SER A 329 -0.77 -11.53 -20.13
CA SER A 329 -0.54 -12.13 -21.45
C SER A 329 0.06 -11.14 -22.44
N GLN A 330 -0.45 -9.91 -22.49
CA GLN A 330 0.08 -8.84 -23.35
C GLN A 330 1.53 -8.49 -22.96
N ILE A 331 1.80 -8.28 -21.67
CA ILE A 331 3.13 -7.95 -21.15
C ILE A 331 4.13 -9.09 -21.43
N LYS A 332 3.73 -10.34 -21.23
CA LYS A 332 4.56 -11.53 -21.46
C LYS A 332 4.94 -11.70 -22.93
N SER A 333 4.02 -11.38 -23.84
CA SER A 333 4.23 -11.55 -25.27
C SER A 333 5.01 -10.40 -25.91
N ASP A 334 5.05 -9.23 -25.28
CA ASP A 334 5.69 -8.03 -25.83
C ASP A 334 7.23 -8.13 -25.88
N ARG A 335 7.78 -8.28 -27.09
CA ARG A 335 9.22 -8.34 -27.33
C ARG A 335 9.90 -6.97 -27.20
N ILE A 336 9.23 -5.88 -27.56
CA ILE A 336 9.80 -4.54 -27.49
C ILE A 336 9.95 -4.13 -26.02
N LEU A 337 8.96 -4.46 -25.18
CA LEU A 337 9.05 -4.27 -23.73
C LEU A 337 10.23 -5.06 -23.13
N ARG A 338 10.43 -6.31 -23.57
CA ARG A 338 11.58 -7.12 -23.12
C ARG A 338 12.91 -6.45 -23.45
N ILE A 339 13.07 -5.95 -24.68
CA ILE A 339 14.29 -5.25 -25.09
C ILE A 339 14.52 -4.00 -24.24
N VAL A 340 13.53 -3.10 -24.10
CA VAL A 340 13.72 -1.86 -23.30
C VAL A 340 14.07 -2.16 -21.84
N SER A 341 13.46 -3.18 -21.24
CA SER A 341 13.71 -3.58 -19.85
C SER A 341 15.11 -4.15 -19.60
N SER A 342 15.85 -4.48 -20.66
CA SER A 342 17.23 -4.96 -20.57
C SER A 342 18.26 -3.83 -20.42
N PHE A 343 17.85 -2.59 -20.70
CA PHE A 343 18.70 -1.41 -20.60
C PHE A 343 18.51 -0.70 -19.26
N PRO A 344 19.60 -0.21 -18.63
CA PRO A 344 19.51 0.68 -17.48
C PRO A 344 18.65 1.90 -17.79
N ASN A 345 17.66 2.15 -16.94
CA ASN A 345 16.84 3.37 -16.96
C ASN A 345 17.23 4.28 -15.78
N LEU A 346 17.02 5.58 -15.96
CA LEU A 346 17.16 6.59 -14.91
C LEU A 346 15.94 6.59 -14.00
N TYR A 347 14.75 6.49 -14.61
CA TYR A 347 13.47 6.41 -13.91
C TYR A 347 12.59 5.36 -14.57
N HIS A 348 11.81 4.68 -13.76
CA HIS A 348 10.78 3.75 -14.21
C HIS A 348 9.54 3.93 -13.34
N THR A 349 8.40 4.12 -14.00
CA THR A 349 7.11 4.29 -13.33
C THR A 349 6.11 3.29 -13.90
N VAL A 350 5.34 2.67 -13.02
CA VAL A 350 4.23 1.78 -13.37
C VAL A 350 2.95 2.39 -12.80
N SER A 351 2.01 2.75 -13.67
CA SER A 351 0.70 3.27 -13.29
C SER A 351 -0.39 2.36 -13.84
N SER A 352 -1.34 1.94 -13.01
CA SER A 352 -2.45 1.10 -13.47
C SER A 352 -3.77 1.57 -12.88
N HIS A 353 -4.87 1.13 -13.50
CA HIS A 353 -6.21 1.45 -13.07
C HIS A 353 -7.18 0.35 -13.48
N THR A 354 -8.16 0.07 -12.62
CA THR A 354 -9.35 -0.70 -12.97
C THR A 354 -10.56 0.21 -12.88
N ARG A 355 -11.32 0.30 -13.98
CA ARG A 355 -12.40 1.27 -14.13
C ARG A 355 -13.75 0.60 -13.93
N TRP A 356 -14.62 1.32 -13.24
CA TRP A 356 -16.07 1.14 -13.28
C TRP A 356 -16.64 2.40 -13.90
N ALA A 357 -17.22 2.28 -15.09
CA ALA A 357 -17.66 3.42 -15.87
C ALA A 357 -18.87 4.11 -15.20
N SER A 358 -18.65 5.31 -14.68
CA SER A 358 -19.69 6.29 -14.29
C SER A 358 -20.00 7.24 -15.44
N VAL A 359 -18.95 7.81 -16.05
CA VAL A 359 -19.04 8.72 -17.21
C VAL A 359 -18.26 8.13 -18.39
N GLY A 360 -18.91 7.99 -19.54
CA GLY A 360 -18.31 7.49 -20.79
C GLY A 360 -18.43 5.98 -20.98
N ALA A 361 -18.44 5.55 -22.24
CA ALA A 361 -18.69 4.15 -22.62
C ALA A 361 -17.64 3.16 -22.07
N ILE A 362 -18.01 1.89 -21.96
CA ILE A 362 -17.09 0.80 -21.62
C ILE A 362 -16.35 0.39 -22.89
N THR A 363 -15.29 1.12 -23.23
CA THR A 363 -14.44 0.84 -24.39
C THR A 363 -12.97 1.03 -24.04
N GLU A 364 -12.09 0.48 -24.88
CA GLU A 364 -10.64 0.61 -24.71
C GLU A 364 -10.16 2.07 -24.73
N ALA A 365 -10.76 2.92 -25.58
CA ALA A 365 -10.45 4.34 -25.65
C ALA A 365 -10.76 5.10 -24.34
N ASN A 366 -11.76 4.63 -23.58
CA ASN A 366 -12.18 5.20 -22.30
C ASN A 366 -11.52 4.50 -21.09
N CYS A 367 -10.82 3.40 -21.32
CA CYS A 367 -10.05 2.71 -20.29
C CYS A 367 -8.84 3.57 -19.89
N HIS A 368 -8.63 3.72 -18.58
CA HIS A 368 -7.51 4.48 -18.03
C HIS A 368 -6.21 3.67 -18.12
N PRO A 369 -5.05 4.30 -18.29
CA PRO A 369 -4.86 5.76 -18.34
C PRO A 369 -5.31 6.38 -19.68
N VAL A 370 -5.67 7.65 -19.64
CA VAL A 370 -5.87 8.49 -20.83
C VAL A 370 -4.76 9.53 -20.94
N ASP A 371 -4.56 10.09 -22.13
CA ASP A 371 -3.56 11.12 -22.44
C ASP A 371 -4.18 12.40 -23.00
N GLY A 372 -3.38 13.34 -23.47
CA GLY A 372 -3.85 14.60 -24.08
C GLY A 372 -4.07 14.60 -25.59
N ARG A 373 -3.92 13.48 -26.31
CA ARG A 373 -4.08 13.47 -27.79
C ARG A 373 -5.46 13.93 -28.25
N THR A 374 -5.53 14.84 -29.21
CA THR A 374 -6.79 15.35 -29.78
C THR A 374 -6.80 15.27 -31.31
N GLN A 375 -8.00 15.26 -31.89
CA GLN A 375 -8.16 15.28 -33.35
C GLN A 375 -7.69 16.62 -33.91
N GLY A 376 -6.89 16.59 -34.97
CA GLY A 376 -6.53 17.77 -35.76
C GLY A 376 -5.52 18.73 -35.13
N ALA A 377 -4.96 18.44 -33.97
CA ALA A 377 -3.97 19.30 -33.34
C ALA A 377 -2.63 19.26 -34.12
N CYS A 378 -2.23 20.41 -34.70
CA CYS A 378 -0.89 20.62 -35.28
C CYS A 378 0.21 20.82 -34.23
N VAL A 379 -0.16 20.88 -32.94
CA VAL A 379 0.79 21.00 -31.82
C VAL A 379 0.42 19.94 -30.79
N GLN A 380 1.04 18.77 -30.89
CA GLN A 380 1.20 17.90 -29.72
C GLN A 380 2.04 18.70 -28.71
N THR A 381 1.62 18.76 -27.45
CA THR A 381 2.52 19.19 -26.39
C THR A 381 3.73 18.26 -26.40
N ASP A 382 4.93 18.83 -26.43
CA ASP A 382 6.18 18.09 -26.24
C ASP A 382 6.09 17.38 -24.89
N GLY A 383 5.79 16.08 -24.84
CA GLY A 383 5.66 15.35 -23.58
C GLY A 383 4.61 14.23 -23.58
N ILE A 384 4.73 13.33 -22.61
CA ILE A 384 3.84 12.23 -22.31
C ILE A 384 3.14 12.55 -21.00
N ILE A 385 1.83 12.69 -20.99
CA ILE A 385 1.01 12.84 -19.78
C ILE A 385 -0.02 11.71 -19.79
N HIS A 386 0.09 10.79 -18.83
CA HIS A 386 -0.87 9.70 -18.66
C HIS A 386 -1.54 9.85 -17.30
N VAL A 387 -2.87 9.87 -17.29
CA VAL A 387 -3.67 10.10 -16.08
C VAL A 387 -4.66 8.97 -15.82
N CYS A 388 -4.93 8.71 -14.55
CA CYS A 388 -6.05 7.88 -14.10
C CYS A 388 -6.91 8.67 -13.12
N LEU A 389 -8.22 8.42 -13.14
CA LEU A 389 -9.20 9.02 -12.24
C LEU A 389 -9.99 7.95 -11.51
N ASN A 390 -10.13 8.13 -10.19
CA ASN A 390 -11.20 7.58 -9.38
C ASN A 390 -12.12 8.72 -8.96
N GLY A 391 -13.44 8.53 -9.10
CA GLY A 391 -14.42 9.60 -8.93
C GLY A 391 -14.81 10.23 -10.27
N ASP A 392 -15.48 11.37 -10.20
CA ASP A 392 -16.05 12.07 -11.36
C ASP A 392 -15.60 13.54 -11.33
N ILE A 393 -15.41 14.12 -12.52
CA ILE A 393 -15.23 15.57 -12.70
C ILE A 393 -16.59 16.18 -13.08
N ASP A 394 -17.31 16.74 -12.11
CA ASP A 394 -18.71 17.15 -12.28
C ASP A 394 -18.91 18.22 -13.38
N ASN A 395 -17.92 19.11 -13.55
CA ASN A 395 -17.95 20.20 -14.53
C ASN A 395 -17.25 19.86 -15.87
N TYR A 396 -16.99 18.57 -16.17
CA TYR A 396 -16.22 18.19 -17.37
C TYR A 396 -16.83 18.66 -18.69
N LEU A 397 -18.16 18.77 -18.80
CA LEU A 397 -18.83 19.23 -20.02
C LEU A 397 -18.56 20.71 -20.31
N GLU A 398 -18.49 21.54 -19.27
CA GLU A 398 -18.15 22.96 -19.39
C GLU A 398 -16.70 23.11 -19.85
N LEU A 399 -15.78 22.44 -19.15
CA LEU A 399 -14.36 22.44 -19.49
C LEU A 399 -14.10 21.90 -20.90
N LYS A 400 -14.81 20.83 -21.31
CA LYS A 400 -14.74 20.29 -22.67
C LYS A 400 -15.18 21.34 -23.70
N LYS A 401 -16.29 22.03 -23.46
CA LYS A 401 -16.80 23.07 -24.36
C LYS A 401 -15.83 24.25 -24.46
N GLU A 402 -15.22 24.66 -23.34
CA GLU A 402 -14.17 25.68 -23.34
C GLU A 402 -12.98 25.25 -24.20
N TYR A 403 -12.47 24.02 -23.99
CA TYR A 403 -11.34 23.48 -24.74
C TYR A 403 -11.64 23.41 -26.25
N GLU A 404 -12.81 22.86 -26.63
CA GLU A 404 -13.19 22.69 -28.03
C GLU A 404 -13.49 24.02 -28.74
N SER A 405 -13.84 25.07 -28.01
CA SER A 405 -13.99 26.42 -28.56
C SER A 405 -12.67 26.99 -29.10
N GLY A 406 -11.53 26.46 -28.66
CA GLY A 406 -10.18 26.79 -29.15
C GLY A 406 -9.82 26.14 -30.49
N GLY A 407 -10.71 25.33 -31.09
CA GLY A 407 -10.52 24.71 -32.41
C GLY A 407 -9.89 23.30 -32.39
N ASN A 408 -9.49 22.79 -31.23
CA ASN A 408 -9.05 21.40 -31.06
C ASN A 408 -10.25 20.52 -30.69
N LEU A 409 -10.36 19.30 -31.23
CA LEU A 409 -11.51 18.42 -30.97
C LEU A 409 -11.09 17.17 -30.20
N ILE A 410 -11.86 16.79 -29.18
CA ILE A 410 -11.67 15.49 -28.53
C ILE A 410 -12.21 14.39 -29.46
N HIS A 411 -11.45 13.30 -29.63
CA HIS A 411 -11.88 12.19 -30.47
C HIS A 411 -13.23 11.63 -30.01
N THR A 412 -14.14 11.35 -30.95
CA THR A 412 -15.52 10.91 -30.66
C THR A 412 -15.62 9.66 -29.79
N ASP A 413 -14.69 8.73 -29.96
CA ASP A 413 -14.62 7.48 -29.18
C ASP A 413 -14.21 7.69 -27.71
N VAL A 414 -13.63 8.86 -27.39
CA VAL A 414 -13.25 9.25 -26.02
C VAL A 414 -14.37 10.08 -25.41
N THR A 415 -15.16 9.42 -24.57
CA THR A 415 -16.38 9.94 -23.94
C THR A 415 -16.25 10.07 -22.41
N THR A 416 -15.14 9.61 -21.84
CA THR A 416 -14.81 9.71 -20.42
C THR A 416 -14.46 11.14 -20.01
N ASP A 417 -14.89 11.56 -18.82
CA ASP A 417 -14.57 12.84 -18.19
C ASP A 417 -13.07 12.99 -17.90
N THR A 418 -12.39 11.88 -17.56
CA THR A 418 -10.94 11.82 -17.31
C THR A 418 -10.11 12.48 -18.41
N LYS A 419 -10.59 12.50 -19.66
CA LYS A 419 -9.89 13.12 -20.79
C LYS A 419 -9.63 14.61 -20.58
N ILE A 420 -10.44 15.30 -19.78
CA ILE A 420 -10.26 16.73 -19.53
C ILE A 420 -9.04 17.04 -18.66
N ILE A 421 -8.61 16.08 -17.83
CA ILE A 421 -7.51 16.25 -16.89
C ILE A 421 -6.18 16.57 -17.62
N PRO A 422 -5.68 15.73 -18.55
CA PRO A 422 -4.42 16.02 -19.24
C PRO A 422 -4.54 17.30 -20.07
N LEU A 423 -5.70 17.58 -20.66
CA LEU A 423 -5.93 18.78 -21.46
C LEU A 423 -5.85 20.08 -20.63
N GLN A 424 -6.39 20.09 -19.41
CA GLN A 424 -6.23 21.24 -18.51
C GLN A 424 -4.80 21.39 -18.00
N ILE A 425 -4.10 20.29 -17.74
CA ILE A 425 -2.67 20.35 -17.38
C ILE A 425 -1.87 20.95 -18.53
N GLU A 426 -2.09 20.49 -19.76
CA GLU A 426 -1.47 21.02 -20.97
C GLU A 426 -1.80 22.50 -21.20
N LYS A 427 -3.04 22.94 -20.94
CA LYS A 427 -3.44 24.35 -20.98
C LYS A 427 -2.50 25.21 -20.13
N TYR A 428 -2.26 24.83 -18.87
CA TYR A 428 -1.38 25.59 -17.98
C TYR A 428 0.11 25.47 -18.36
N ILE A 429 0.56 24.31 -18.85
CA ILE A 429 1.93 24.16 -19.37
C ILE A 429 2.15 25.12 -20.56
N ASN A 430 1.19 25.20 -21.48
CA ASN A 430 1.24 26.10 -22.63
C ASN A 430 1.18 27.59 -22.24
N MET A 431 0.65 27.91 -21.06
CA MET A 431 0.72 29.25 -20.46
C MET A 431 2.08 29.56 -19.80
N GLY A 432 3.01 28.61 -19.79
CA GLY A 432 4.38 28.77 -19.27
C GLY A 432 4.56 28.35 -17.82
N PHE A 433 3.59 27.65 -17.20
CA PHE A 433 3.74 27.11 -15.86
C PHE A 433 4.59 25.82 -15.88
N GLU A 434 5.43 25.64 -14.86
CA GLU A 434 6.14 24.36 -14.64
C GLU A 434 5.13 23.26 -14.27
N VAL A 435 5.47 21.99 -14.56
CA VAL A 435 4.56 20.83 -14.45
C VAL A 435 3.86 20.74 -13.09
N GLU A 436 4.59 20.95 -11.98
CA GLU A 436 3.99 20.89 -10.64
C GLU A 436 2.88 21.94 -10.45
N GLU A 437 3.10 23.14 -10.96
CA GLU A 437 2.15 24.25 -10.84
C GLU A 437 1.00 24.08 -11.82
N ALA A 438 1.27 23.62 -13.04
CA ALA A 438 0.24 23.30 -14.03
C ALA A 438 -0.71 22.20 -13.51
N PHE A 439 -0.18 21.16 -12.87
CA PHE A 439 -0.97 20.13 -12.21
C PHE A 439 -1.83 20.72 -11.09
N ARG A 440 -1.26 21.58 -10.22
CA ARG A 440 -1.98 22.24 -9.13
C ARG A 440 -3.13 23.12 -9.64
N LEU A 441 -2.87 23.92 -10.67
CA LEU A 441 -3.88 24.79 -11.26
C LEU A 441 -4.99 23.97 -11.94
N ALA A 442 -4.64 22.92 -12.69
CA ALA A 442 -5.62 22.04 -13.33
C ALA A 442 -6.57 21.38 -12.31
N VAL A 443 -6.05 20.82 -11.21
CA VAL A 443 -6.93 20.18 -10.20
C VAL A 443 -7.83 21.18 -9.47
N ASN A 444 -7.47 22.46 -9.47
CA ASN A 444 -8.28 23.52 -8.90
C ASN A 444 -9.45 23.94 -9.81
N ASP A 445 -9.40 23.60 -11.10
CA ASP A 445 -10.50 23.86 -12.05
C ASP A 445 -11.62 22.81 -11.96
N PHE A 446 -11.35 21.65 -11.39
CA PHE A 446 -12.30 20.55 -11.35
C PHE A 446 -13.33 20.74 -10.24
N GLU A 447 -14.57 20.34 -10.49
CA GLU A 447 -15.64 20.20 -9.48
C GLU A 447 -15.88 18.73 -9.14
N GLY A 448 -16.50 18.45 -7.98
CA GLY A 448 -16.76 17.09 -7.51
C GLY A 448 -15.67 16.44 -6.66
N SER A 449 -15.85 15.15 -6.37
CA SER A 449 -14.93 14.33 -5.56
C SER A 449 -14.08 13.44 -6.47
N HIS A 450 -12.77 13.57 -6.36
CA HIS A 450 -11.85 12.86 -7.22
C HIS A 450 -10.56 12.45 -6.50
N ALA A 451 -9.95 11.38 -6.99
CA ALA A 451 -8.59 10.97 -6.74
C ALA A 451 -7.89 10.75 -8.09
N ILE A 452 -6.89 11.57 -8.38
CA ILE A 452 -6.18 11.62 -9.66
C ILE A 452 -4.77 11.11 -9.45
N SER A 453 -4.30 10.24 -10.35
CA SER A 453 -2.87 9.93 -10.49
C SER A 453 -2.38 10.35 -11.87
N MET A 454 -1.17 10.91 -11.90
CA MET A 454 -0.49 11.28 -13.14
C MET A 454 0.98 10.87 -13.06
N HIS A 455 1.46 10.24 -14.13
CA HIS A 455 2.88 10.17 -14.43
C HIS A 455 3.18 10.81 -15.78
N THR A 456 4.31 11.48 -15.86
CA THR A 456 4.71 12.25 -17.04
C THR A 456 6.23 12.25 -17.18
N ASP A 457 6.68 12.34 -18.41
CA ASP A 457 8.10 12.54 -18.71
C ASP A 457 8.51 14.02 -18.63
N LEU A 458 7.57 14.96 -18.57
CA LEU A 458 7.87 16.39 -18.48
C LEU A 458 8.57 16.79 -17.17
N ASP A 459 8.40 15.98 -16.13
CA ASP A 459 9.15 16.09 -14.88
C ASP A 459 9.63 14.68 -14.46
N PRO A 460 10.68 14.15 -15.13
CA PRO A 460 11.07 12.74 -15.02
C PRO A 460 11.33 12.29 -13.59
N GLY A 461 10.81 11.11 -13.25
CA GLY A 461 10.98 10.50 -11.93
C GLY A 461 10.01 11.01 -10.87
N LYS A 462 9.05 11.88 -11.24
CA LYS A 462 7.96 12.29 -10.35
C LYS A 462 6.66 11.57 -10.66
N PHE A 463 5.89 11.31 -9.60
CA PHE A 463 4.53 10.78 -9.66
C PHE A 463 3.60 11.73 -8.90
N PHE A 464 2.53 12.16 -9.55
CA PHE A 464 1.64 13.19 -9.04
C PHE A 464 0.33 12.56 -8.60
N LEU A 465 -0.13 12.95 -7.42
CA LEU A 465 -1.40 12.53 -6.83
C LEU A 465 -2.18 13.76 -6.41
N ALA A 466 -3.48 13.75 -6.65
CA ALA A 466 -4.40 14.73 -6.09
C ALA A 466 -5.64 14.04 -5.53
N GLN A 467 -6.14 14.50 -4.39
CA GLN A 467 -7.39 13.99 -3.81
C GLN A 467 -8.22 15.15 -3.24
N ARG A 468 -9.50 15.21 -3.59
CA ARG A 468 -10.49 16.12 -2.99
C ARG A 468 -11.81 15.41 -2.73
N GLY A 469 -12.42 15.72 -1.59
CA GLY A 469 -13.68 15.11 -1.15
C GLY A 469 -13.50 13.78 -0.44
N SER A 470 -14.64 13.15 -0.09
CA SER A 470 -14.74 11.98 0.77
C SER A 470 -15.01 10.67 0.03
N GLY A 471 -15.43 10.74 -1.24
CA GLY A 471 -15.87 9.58 -2.00
C GLY A 471 -14.73 8.68 -2.46
N GLN A 472 -13.50 9.19 -2.47
CA GLN A 472 -12.31 8.52 -2.97
C GLN A 472 -11.18 8.65 -1.96
N ALA A 473 -10.27 7.68 -1.93
CA ALA A 473 -9.11 7.67 -1.05
C ALA A 473 -7.82 7.43 -1.83
N VAL A 474 -6.73 7.99 -1.34
CA VAL A 474 -5.37 7.71 -1.79
C VAL A 474 -4.49 7.43 -0.58
N PHE A 475 -3.80 6.30 -0.65
CA PHE A 475 -2.79 5.88 0.31
C PHE A 475 -1.45 5.78 -0.41
N VAL A 476 -0.39 6.30 0.19
CA VAL A 476 0.97 6.22 -0.34
C VAL A 476 1.76 5.25 0.51
N GLY A 477 1.99 4.03 0.01
CA GLY A 477 2.86 3.06 0.65
C GLY A 477 4.32 3.50 0.56
N ILE A 478 5.02 3.43 1.68
CA ILE A 478 6.43 3.80 1.79
C ILE A 478 7.26 2.51 1.84
N GLY A 479 7.78 2.10 0.69
CA GLY A 479 8.79 1.06 0.58
C GLY A 479 10.20 1.63 0.71
N LYS A 480 11.20 0.76 0.92
CA LYS A 480 12.60 1.19 0.99
C LYS A 480 13.17 1.57 -0.37
N ASP A 481 12.71 0.90 -1.43
CA ASP A 481 13.24 1.08 -2.78
C ASP A 481 12.25 1.84 -3.70
N HIS A 482 10.99 2.01 -3.27
CA HIS A 482 9.94 2.63 -4.08
C HIS A 482 8.77 3.15 -3.22
N TYR A 483 7.95 4.02 -3.80
CA TYR A 483 6.61 4.34 -3.30
C TYR A 483 5.56 3.54 -4.07
N ILE A 484 4.47 3.19 -3.40
CA ILE A 484 3.33 2.50 -4.01
C ILE A 484 2.02 3.21 -3.65
N PRO A 485 1.57 4.18 -4.47
CA PRO A 485 0.27 4.79 -4.28
C PRO A 485 -0.85 3.83 -4.70
N ALA A 486 -1.90 3.75 -3.90
CA ALA A 486 -3.07 2.93 -4.16
C ALA A 486 -4.34 3.59 -3.61
N SER A 487 -5.50 3.23 -4.15
CA SER A 487 -6.78 3.74 -3.66
C SER A 487 -7.24 3.09 -2.35
N GLU A 488 -6.61 1.98 -1.97
CA GLU A 488 -6.84 1.27 -0.72
C GLU A 488 -5.53 0.70 -0.17
N VAL A 489 -5.45 0.52 1.15
CA VAL A 489 -4.28 -0.10 1.81
C VAL A 489 -4.00 -1.52 1.28
N TYR A 490 -5.01 -2.22 0.76
CA TYR A 490 -4.85 -3.54 0.15
C TYR A 490 -3.90 -3.54 -1.05
N GLY A 491 -3.77 -2.41 -1.74
CA GLY A 491 -2.90 -2.27 -2.90
C GLY A 491 -1.41 -2.16 -2.57
N LEU A 492 -1.05 -1.84 -1.32
CA LEU A 492 0.35 -1.59 -0.89
C LEU A 492 0.92 -2.65 0.07
N ILE A 493 0.07 -3.40 0.76
CA ILE A 493 0.48 -4.30 1.88
C ILE A 493 1.39 -5.47 1.50
N GLU A 494 1.40 -5.92 0.23
CA GLU A 494 2.38 -6.90 -0.22
C GLU A 494 3.79 -6.30 -0.26
N GLU A 495 3.95 -5.01 -0.50
CA GLU A 495 5.26 -4.37 -0.57
C GLU A 495 5.66 -3.76 0.79
N THR A 496 4.72 -3.10 1.48
CA THR A 496 5.00 -2.40 2.74
C THR A 496 3.76 -2.28 3.63
N PRO A 497 3.89 -2.42 4.96
CA PRO A 497 2.80 -2.12 5.90
C PRO A 497 2.71 -0.63 6.27
N HIS A 498 3.68 0.18 5.82
CA HIS A 498 3.79 1.60 6.20
C HIS A 498 3.23 2.50 5.10
N TYR A 499 2.37 3.44 5.48
CA TYR A 499 1.71 4.30 4.51
C TYR A 499 1.36 5.68 5.06
N LEU A 500 1.22 6.65 4.16
CA LEU A 500 0.54 7.92 4.41
C LEU A 500 -0.87 7.87 3.81
N LYS A 501 -1.85 8.50 4.48
CA LYS A 501 -3.22 8.67 3.96
C LYS A 501 -3.40 10.13 3.56
N MET A 502 -3.82 10.39 2.33
CA MET A 502 -4.21 11.74 1.91
C MET A 502 -5.58 12.10 2.52
N GLU A 503 -5.72 13.34 2.96
CA GLU A 503 -6.90 13.85 3.66
C GLU A 503 -7.74 14.74 2.71
N GLY A 504 -8.40 14.13 1.73
CA GLY A 504 -9.20 14.84 0.72
C GLY A 504 -10.37 15.65 1.28
N GLU A 505 -10.88 15.31 2.47
CA GLU A 505 -11.96 16.03 3.15
C GLU A 505 -11.50 17.22 3.98
N LYS A 506 -10.20 17.30 4.29
CA LYS A 506 -9.68 18.30 5.22
C LYS A 506 -9.80 19.69 4.61
N ILE A 507 -10.50 20.55 5.36
CA ILE A 507 -10.64 21.96 5.05
C ILE A 507 -9.66 22.73 5.95
N ILE A 508 -8.88 23.62 5.34
CA ILE A 508 -8.03 24.58 6.06
C ILE A 508 -8.44 26.00 5.68
N GLU A 509 -8.09 26.97 6.53
CA GLU A 509 -8.16 28.38 6.18
C GLU A 509 -6.90 28.79 5.40
N GLY A 510 -7.05 29.03 4.10
CA GLY A 510 -6.00 29.52 3.21
C GLY A 510 -6.04 31.05 3.06
N GLU A 511 -5.13 31.61 2.27
CA GLU A 511 -5.01 33.07 2.09
C GLU A 511 -6.26 33.73 1.48
N LYS A 512 -7.03 32.98 0.69
CA LYS A 512 -8.21 33.47 -0.04
C LYS A 512 -9.53 32.86 0.45
N GLY A 513 -9.51 32.23 1.63
CA GLY A 513 -10.66 31.55 2.23
C GLY A 513 -10.41 30.07 2.47
N SER A 514 -11.48 29.32 2.74
CA SER A 514 -11.39 27.89 3.04
C SER A 514 -10.97 27.07 1.80
N VAL A 515 -9.98 26.20 1.97
CA VAL A 515 -9.38 25.37 0.91
C VAL A 515 -9.53 23.90 1.25
N GLN A 516 -9.86 23.10 0.25
CA GLN A 516 -10.00 21.65 0.35
C GLN A 516 -9.23 20.96 -0.78
N GLY A 517 -8.68 19.79 -0.48
CA GLY A 517 -7.96 18.95 -1.42
C GLY A 517 -6.45 18.99 -1.21
N GLN A 518 -5.81 17.84 -1.37
CA GLN A 518 -4.37 17.66 -1.18
C GLN A 518 -3.70 17.14 -2.45
N ILE A 519 -2.46 17.58 -2.67
CA ILE A 519 -1.56 17.14 -3.74
C ILE A 519 -0.32 16.56 -3.11
N PHE A 520 0.06 15.35 -3.53
CA PHE A 520 1.30 14.68 -3.14
C PHE A 520 2.12 14.41 -4.41
N ILE A 521 3.38 14.83 -4.41
CA ILE A 521 4.32 14.60 -5.51
C ILE A 521 5.46 13.73 -4.98
N LEU A 522 5.53 12.50 -5.49
CA LEU A 522 6.51 11.48 -5.11
C LEU A 522 7.71 11.56 -6.02
N ASN A 523 8.93 11.61 -5.48
CA ASN A 523 10.14 11.82 -6.26
C ASN A 523 11.14 10.67 -6.12
N GLN A 524 11.42 9.98 -7.23
CA GLN A 524 12.38 8.86 -7.30
C GLN A 524 13.85 9.30 -7.08
N LYS A 525 14.20 10.57 -7.31
CA LYS A 525 15.56 11.09 -7.04
C LYS A 525 15.86 11.25 -5.54
N SER A 526 14.84 11.18 -4.67
CA SER A 526 14.99 11.36 -3.24
C SER A 526 15.63 10.15 -2.55
N GLY A 527 16.06 10.30 -1.29
CA GLY A 527 16.54 9.18 -0.47
C GLY A 527 15.43 8.25 0.05
N GLY A 528 14.18 8.41 -0.40
CA GLY A 528 13.01 7.68 0.09
C GLY A 528 12.37 8.32 1.33
N GLY A 529 11.40 7.60 1.91
CA GLY A 529 10.67 8.04 3.11
C GLY A 529 9.82 9.29 2.89
N ILE A 530 9.57 10.07 3.94
CA ILE A 530 8.80 11.32 3.81
C ILE A 530 9.57 12.38 3.01
N SER A 531 10.90 12.36 3.07
CA SER A 531 11.76 13.37 2.43
C SER A 531 11.62 13.42 0.91
N GLY A 532 11.10 12.34 0.30
CA GLY A 532 10.82 12.28 -1.13
C GLY A 532 9.42 12.68 -1.56
N ILE A 533 8.61 13.18 -0.62
CA ILE A 533 7.22 13.54 -0.86
C ILE A 533 7.07 15.04 -0.65
N LYS A 534 6.70 15.76 -1.71
CA LYS A 534 6.24 17.14 -1.60
C LYS A 534 4.72 17.12 -1.45
N ALA A 535 4.20 17.65 -0.35
CA ALA A 535 2.77 17.67 -0.06
C ALA A 535 2.24 19.10 0.13
N MET A 536 1.08 19.40 -0.45
CA MET A 536 0.45 20.72 -0.40
C MET A 536 -1.07 20.62 -0.54
N PHE A 537 -1.78 21.68 -0.15
CA PHE A 537 -3.18 21.89 -0.51
C PHE A 537 -3.32 22.54 -1.89
N TYR A 538 -4.53 22.57 -2.44
CA TYR A 538 -4.78 23.07 -3.80
C TYR A 538 -4.42 24.55 -3.98
N ASP A 539 -4.41 25.35 -2.91
CA ASP A 539 -3.97 26.75 -2.91
C ASP A 539 -2.46 26.94 -2.78
N ASN A 540 -1.67 25.85 -2.83
CA ASN A 540 -0.23 25.80 -2.60
C ASN A 540 0.20 25.91 -1.11
N THR A 541 -0.73 25.88 -0.16
CA THR A 541 -0.37 25.83 1.27
C THR A 541 0.37 24.52 1.57
N PRO A 542 1.59 24.53 2.13
CA PRO A 542 2.35 23.30 2.37
C PRO A 542 1.72 22.39 3.43
N VAL A 543 1.72 21.08 3.18
CA VAL A 543 1.38 20.06 4.18
C VAL A 543 2.69 19.58 4.83
N GLN A 544 2.85 19.86 6.13
CA GLN A 544 4.04 19.45 6.88
C GLN A 544 3.94 17.99 7.31
N LEU A 545 4.52 17.09 6.51
CA LEU A 545 4.61 15.67 6.83
C LEU A 545 5.71 15.38 7.85
N GLN A 546 5.41 14.55 8.84
CA GLN A 546 6.30 14.13 9.93
C GLN A 546 6.30 12.59 10.04
N GLU A 547 7.35 12.01 10.61
CA GLU A 547 7.46 10.55 10.80
C GLU A 547 6.26 9.94 11.55
N LYS A 548 5.66 10.70 12.47
CA LYS A 548 4.45 10.28 13.20
C LYS A 548 3.20 10.15 12.32
N ASP A 549 3.19 10.77 11.14
CA ASP A 549 2.07 10.71 10.21
C ASP A 549 2.09 9.40 9.40
N ILE A 550 3.23 8.69 9.38
CA ILE A 550 3.32 7.34 8.80
C ILE A 550 2.51 6.39 9.66
N LYS A 551 1.46 5.84 9.06
CA LYS A 551 0.61 4.83 9.67
C LYS A 551 1.18 3.43 9.39
N HIS A 552 0.82 2.49 10.25
CA HIS A 552 1.10 1.06 10.06
C HIS A 552 -0.23 0.32 9.94
N THR A 553 -0.30 -0.69 9.07
CA THR A 553 -1.43 -1.62 9.01
C THR A 553 -0.96 -3.02 9.39
N ASP A 554 -1.75 -3.67 10.26
CA ASP A 554 -1.54 -5.08 10.62
C ASP A 554 -2.07 -6.05 9.55
N ILE A 555 -2.91 -5.57 8.62
CA ILE A 555 -3.42 -6.36 7.50
C ILE A 555 -2.27 -6.73 6.56
N THR A 556 -2.15 -8.01 6.21
CA THR A 556 -1.14 -8.54 5.28
C THR A 556 -1.78 -9.12 4.02
N SER A 557 -0.98 -9.47 3.02
CA SER A 557 -1.53 -9.96 1.74
C SER A 557 -2.17 -11.34 1.89
N ARG A 558 -1.80 -12.07 2.95
CA ARG A 558 -2.44 -13.32 3.42
C ARG A 558 -3.91 -13.11 3.77
N ASP A 559 -4.22 -11.99 4.40
CA ASP A 559 -5.55 -11.71 4.96
C ASP A 559 -6.61 -11.45 3.89
N ILE A 560 -6.17 -11.07 2.68
CA ILE A 560 -7.04 -10.70 1.55
C ILE A 560 -6.86 -11.60 0.31
N ASP A 561 -6.14 -12.70 0.46
CA ASP A 561 -5.88 -13.64 -0.64
C ASP A 561 -7.17 -14.37 -1.05
N ARG A 562 -7.41 -14.52 -2.35
CA ARG A 562 -8.58 -15.26 -2.89
C ARG A 562 -8.39 -16.78 -2.85
N GLN A 563 -7.17 -17.26 -2.61
CA GLN A 563 -6.77 -18.66 -2.68
C GLN A 563 -7.18 -19.26 -4.04
N ASN A 564 -7.55 -20.55 -4.06
CA ASN A 564 -7.97 -21.25 -5.27
C ASN A 564 -9.48 -21.08 -5.56
N PHE A 565 -10.16 -20.13 -4.92
CA PHE A 565 -11.58 -19.92 -5.16
C PHE A 565 -11.81 -19.04 -6.40
N PRO A 566 -12.86 -19.31 -7.20
CA PRO A 566 -13.21 -18.45 -8.34
C PRO A 566 -13.66 -17.06 -7.89
N HIS A 567 -14.29 -16.94 -6.72
CA HIS A 567 -14.83 -15.69 -6.19
C HIS A 567 -14.58 -15.58 -4.68
N TYR A 568 -14.32 -14.36 -4.20
CA TYR A 568 -14.27 -14.05 -2.76
C TYR A 568 -15.56 -14.46 -2.05
N PHE A 569 -16.72 -14.28 -2.67
CA PHE A 569 -18.01 -14.67 -2.09
C PHE A 569 -18.08 -16.16 -1.70
N LEU A 570 -17.65 -17.05 -2.61
CA LEU A 570 -17.65 -18.50 -2.32
C LEU A 570 -16.62 -18.87 -1.26
N LYS A 571 -15.43 -18.26 -1.33
CA LYS A 571 -14.38 -18.40 -0.30
C LYS A 571 -14.93 -18.04 1.08
N GLU A 572 -15.56 -16.89 1.20
CA GLU A 572 -15.95 -16.32 2.49
C GLU A 572 -17.17 -17.02 3.09
N ILE A 573 -18.09 -17.54 2.27
CA ILE A 573 -19.10 -18.50 2.73
C ILE A 573 -18.43 -19.74 3.33
N SER A 574 -17.44 -20.28 2.61
CA SER A 574 -16.73 -21.50 3.01
C SER A 574 -15.86 -21.31 4.26
N GLU A 575 -15.32 -20.11 4.47
CA GLU A 575 -14.53 -19.71 5.66
C GLU A 575 -15.38 -19.28 6.86
N SER A 576 -16.70 -19.16 6.70
CA SER A 576 -17.60 -18.69 7.76
C SER A 576 -17.53 -19.52 9.05
N PRO A 577 -17.47 -20.88 9.02
CA PRO A 577 -17.36 -21.67 10.25
C PRO A 577 -16.08 -21.35 11.05
N ALA A 578 -14.93 -21.27 10.38
CA ALA A 578 -13.66 -20.94 11.03
C ALA A 578 -13.64 -19.49 11.54
N SER A 579 -14.30 -18.56 10.84
CA SER A 579 -14.43 -17.15 11.26
C SER A 579 -15.30 -17.02 12.52
N VAL A 580 -16.38 -17.81 12.61
CA VAL A 580 -17.24 -17.90 13.79
C VAL A 580 -16.48 -18.50 14.96
N GLU A 581 -15.74 -19.60 14.75
CA GLU A 581 -14.88 -20.19 15.78
C GLU A 581 -13.89 -19.17 16.33
N LYS A 582 -13.21 -18.42 15.45
CA LYS A 582 -12.30 -17.33 15.86
C LYS A 582 -13.00 -16.21 16.63
N THR A 583 -14.23 -15.84 16.25
CA THR A 583 -15.01 -14.81 16.98
C THR A 583 -15.29 -15.21 18.43
N LEU A 584 -15.46 -16.52 18.63
CA LEU A 584 -15.70 -17.14 19.92
C LEU A 584 -14.42 -17.38 20.73
N GLN A 585 -13.24 -17.32 20.10
CA GLN A 585 -11.97 -17.52 20.78
C GLN A 585 -11.78 -16.53 21.92
N ASN A 586 -11.32 -17.02 23.07
CA ASN A 586 -11.06 -16.24 24.27
C ASN A 586 -12.32 -15.55 24.87
N ARG A 587 -13.54 -16.04 24.55
CA ARG A 587 -14.81 -15.49 25.06
C ARG A 587 -15.50 -16.32 26.13
N TRP A 588 -14.96 -17.48 26.47
CA TRP A 588 -15.48 -18.34 27.53
C TRP A 588 -14.37 -18.89 28.42
N LYS A 589 -14.75 -19.27 29.63
CA LYS A 589 -13.92 -20.09 30.52
C LYS A 589 -14.52 -21.46 30.69
N THR A 590 -13.68 -22.50 30.66
CA THR A 590 -14.12 -23.85 30.99
C THR A 590 -13.64 -24.26 32.38
N GLY A 591 -14.52 -24.95 33.11
CA GLY A 591 -14.20 -25.54 34.40
C GLY A 591 -13.31 -26.76 34.25
N ARG A 592 -12.83 -27.28 35.39
CA ARG A 592 -12.00 -28.50 35.42
C ARG A 592 -12.74 -29.75 34.92
N ASP A 593 -14.06 -29.69 34.88
CA ASP A 593 -14.98 -30.71 34.35
C ASP A 593 -15.30 -30.53 32.86
N GLY A 594 -14.75 -29.50 32.21
CA GLY A 594 -14.95 -29.20 30.79
C GLY A 594 -16.22 -28.40 30.47
N LYS A 595 -17.04 -28.04 31.46
CA LYS A 595 -18.24 -27.21 31.25
C LYS A 595 -17.88 -25.73 31.11
N ILE A 596 -18.68 -24.97 30.35
CA ILE A 596 -18.50 -23.52 30.23
C ILE A 596 -18.95 -22.89 31.56
N LEU A 597 -18.08 -22.10 32.20
CA LEU A 597 -18.37 -21.47 33.49
C LEU A 597 -18.95 -20.06 33.34
N SER A 598 -18.46 -19.31 32.35
CA SER A 598 -18.84 -17.91 32.15
C SER A 598 -18.39 -17.39 30.80
N VAL A 599 -19.09 -16.36 30.33
CA VAL A 599 -18.67 -15.51 29.21
C VAL A 599 -17.71 -14.44 29.74
N PHE A 600 -16.63 -14.19 28.98
CA PHE A 600 -15.60 -13.20 29.32
C PHE A 600 -15.50 -12.13 28.23
N LEU A 601 -15.56 -10.87 28.65
CA LEU A 601 -15.17 -9.70 27.87
C LEU A 601 -14.14 -8.91 28.68
N SER A 602 -13.06 -8.49 28.01
CA SER A 602 -12.00 -7.71 28.62
C SER A 602 -12.43 -6.27 28.89
N GLU A 603 -11.63 -5.54 29.66
CA GLU A 603 -11.85 -4.12 29.96
C GLU A 603 -11.84 -3.22 28.70
N LYS A 604 -11.14 -3.64 27.64
CA LYS A 604 -11.13 -2.94 26.34
C LYS A 604 -12.42 -3.13 25.54
N GLU A 605 -13.06 -4.28 25.73
CA GLU A 605 -14.30 -4.63 25.03
C GLU A 605 -15.52 -4.11 25.76
N PHE A 606 -15.49 -4.16 27.09
CA PHE A 606 -16.56 -3.71 27.96
C PHE A 606 -15.97 -2.97 29.17
N PRO A 607 -15.79 -1.64 29.09
CA PRO A 607 -15.16 -0.84 30.13
C PRO A 607 -15.93 -0.84 31.46
N GLU A 608 -15.22 -0.66 32.58
CA GLU A 608 -15.78 -0.59 33.93
C GLU A 608 -16.73 0.60 34.09
N SER A 609 -16.53 1.69 33.34
CA SER A 609 -17.49 2.81 33.29
C SER A 609 -18.87 2.34 32.82
N LEU A 610 -18.93 1.48 31.79
CA LEU A 610 -20.18 0.91 31.30
C LEU A 610 -20.73 -0.15 32.26
N LYS A 611 -19.88 -0.97 32.87
CA LYS A 611 -20.33 -1.93 33.91
C LYS A 611 -20.98 -1.20 35.09
N SER A 612 -20.40 -0.09 35.50
CA SER A 612 -20.93 0.77 36.58
C SER A 612 -22.28 1.36 36.18
N ALA A 613 -22.40 1.89 34.96
CA ALA A 613 -23.67 2.41 34.43
C ALA A 613 -24.80 1.36 34.43
N PHE A 614 -24.49 0.09 34.13
CA PHE A 614 -25.47 -1.00 34.26
C PHE A 614 -25.83 -1.32 35.72
N ARG A 615 -24.83 -1.42 36.61
CA ARG A 615 -25.05 -1.75 38.05
C ARG A 615 -25.86 -0.68 38.78
N GLU A 616 -25.68 0.58 38.39
CA GLU A 616 -26.37 1.74 38.96
C GLU A 616 -27.76 1.97 38.35
N ASN A 617 -28.24 1.09 37.45
CA ASN A 617 -29.47 1.24 36.67
C ASN A 617 -29.52 2.53 35.83
N GLY A 618 -28.35 3.02 35.40
CA GLY A 618 -28.20 4.19 34.55
C GLY A 618 -28.66 3.92 33.12
N ILE A 619 -28.51 2.69 32.62
CA ILE A 619 -28.90 2.32 31.25
C ILE A 619 -30.37 1.91 31.18
N ARG A 620 -31.17 2.67 30.43
CA ARG A 620 -32.60 2.40 30.15
C ARG A 620 -32.87 2.09 28.70
N ARG A 621 -31.94 2.43 27.81
CA ARG A 621 -32.09 2.31 26.35
C ARG A 621 -30.87 1.61 25.77
N ILE A 622 -31.08 0.59 24.94
CA ILE A 622 -30.02 -0.11 24.21
C ILE A 622 -30.38 -0.17 22.73
N TYR A 623 -29.58 0.47 21.89
CA TYR A 623 -29.83 0.55 20.45
C TYR A 623 -28.71 -0.09 19.66
N PHE A 624 -29.05 -1.13 18.90
CA PHE A 624 -28.17 -1.66 17.87
C PHE A 624 -28.31 -0.82 16.59
N ILE A 625 -27.18 -0.42 16.00
CA ILE A 625 -27.18 0.31 14.73
C ILE A 625 -26.26 -0.31 13.70
N GLY A 626 -26.64 -0.20 12.43
CA GLY A 626 -25.82 -0.61 11.30
C GLY A 626 -26.46 -0.16 9.98
N GLN A 627 -25.78 -0.42 8.86
CA GLN A 627 -26.34 -0.21 7.52
C GLN A 627 -26.33 -1.52 6.73
N GLY A 628 -27.30 -1.68 5.83
CA GLY A 628 -27.45 -2.90 5.01
C GLY A 628 -27.49 -4.18 5.86
N THR A 629 -26.69 -5.18 5.51
CA THR A 629 -26.58 -6.46 6.22
C THR A 629 -26.21 -6.30 7.70
N ALA A 630 -25.38 -5.30 8.07
CA ALA A 630 -25.05 -5.03 9.46
C ALA A 630 -26.26 -4.49 10.26
N GLY A 631 -27.18 -3.77 9.61
CA GLY A 631 -28.46 -3.38 10.21
C GLY A 631 -29.37 -4.59 10.47
N VAL A 632 -29.36 -5.58 9.57
CA VAL A 632 -30.08 -6.86 9.76
C VAL A 632 -29.46 -7.65 10.92
N ALA A 633 -28.13 -7.73 11.01
CA ALA A 633 -27.46 -8.32 12.17
C ALA A 633 -27.86 -7.61 13.47
N GLY A 634 -27.95 -6.27 13.45
CA GLY A 634 -28.39 -5.48 14.60
C GLY A 634 -29.80 -5.83 15.07
N LEU A 635 -30.73 -6.08 14.16
CA LEU A 635 -32.08 -6.55 14.50
C LEU A 635 -32.03 -7.90 15.24
N VAL A 636 -31.29 -8.87 14.69
CA VAL A 636 -31.12 -10.19 15.31
C VAL A 636 -30.47 -10.07 16.69
N CYS A 637 -29.43 -9.25 16.83
CA CYS A 637 -28.78 -9.03 18.13
C CYS A 637 -29.74 -8.38 19.14
N SER A 638 -30.60 -7.45 18.71
CA SER A 638 -31.59 -6.82 19.58
C SER A 638 -32.63 -7.83 20.09
N ASP A 639 -33.06 -8.77 19.25
CA ASP A 639 -33.99 -9.83 19.64
C ASP A 639 -33.34 -10.83 20.60
N ILE A 640 -32.08 -11.21 20.34
CA ILE A 640 -31.29 -12.07 21.24
C ILE A 640 -31.15 -11.43 22.62
N LEU A 641 -30.78 -10.15 22.68
CA LEU A 641 -30.63 -9.44 23.96
C LEU A 641 -31.97 -9.31 24.70
N ASN A 642 -33.05 -8.99 23.97
CA ASN A 642 -34.40 -8.96 24.53
C ASN A 642 -34.78 -10.31 25.16
N TYR A 643 -34.50 -11.42 24.47
CA TYR A 643 -34.77 -12.76 24.98
C TYR A 643 -33.92 -13.12 26.21
N TYR A 644 -32.63 -12.73 26.25
CA TYR A 644 -31.75 -13.01 27.38
C TYR A 644 -32.03 -12.15 28.60
N LEU A 645 -32.41 -10.88 28.43
CA LEU A 645 -32.72 -10.00 29.56
C LEU A 645 -34.14 -10.21 30.08
N ASN A 646 -35.13 -10.36 29.17
CA ASN A 646 -36.55 -10.43 29.48
C ASN A 646 -36.99 -9.35 30.49
N ASP A 647 -36.51 -8.12 30.28
CA ASP A 647 -36.68 -6.99 31.20
C ASP A 647 -37.38 -5.84 30.47
N THR A 648 -38.65 -5.60 30.80
CA THR A 648 -39.46 -4.55 30.18
C THR A 648 -39.07 -3.14 30.60
N SER A 649 -38.17 -2.99 31.59
CA SER A 649 -37.67 -1.68 32.04
C SER A 649 -36.53 -1.13 31.17
N ILE A 650 -35.96 -1.96 30.29
CA ILE A 650 -34.92 -1.58 29.34
C ILE A 650 -35.54 -1.61 27.94
N ASN A 651 -35.55 -0.47 27.25
CA ASN A 651 -35.98 -0.39 25.87
C ASN A 651 -34.83 -0.83 24.96
N ILE A 652 -35.01 -1.95 24.26
CA ILE A 652 -34.02 -2.53 23.37
C ILE A 652 -34.57 -2.53 21.95
N GLY A 653 -33.81 -2.00 21.01
CA GLY A 653 -34.21 -1.97 19.61
C GLY A 653 -33.04 -1.88 18.64
N ALA A 654 -33.34 -1.99 17.36
CA ALA A 654 -32.38 -1.84 16.27
C ALA A 654 -32.85 -0.78 15.27
N TYR A 655 -31.91 0.01 14.77
CA TYR A 655 -32.18 1.04 13.77
C TYR A 655 -31.11 1.03 12.68
N LYS A 656 -31.50 1.42 11.46
CA LYS A 656 -30.50 1.84 10.48
C LYS A 656 -29.78 3.08 11.01
N ALA A 657 -28.47 3.18 10.80
CA ALA A 657 -27.68 4.29 11.35
C ALA A 657 -28.19 5.67 10.86
N SER A 658 -28.60 5.77 9.58
CA SER A 658 -29.23 6.96 9.00
C SER A 658 -30.56 7.32 9.66
N GLU A 659 -31.37 6.33 10.03
CA GLU A 659 -32.66 6.57 10.70
C GLU A 659 -32.48 7.02 12.14
N LEU A 660 -31.51 6.45 12.87
CA LEU A 660 -31.17 6.91 14.20
C LEU A 660 -30.71 8.37 14.16
N SER A 661 -29.71 8.67 13.32
CA SER A 661 -29.10 9.99 13.22
C SER A 661 -30.03 11.07 12.67
N GLY A 662 -30.91 10.72 11.72
CA GLY A 662 -31.83 11.66 11.09
C GLY A 662 -33.11 11.95 11.89
N PHE A 663 -33.62 10.97 12.64
CA PHE A 663 -35.01 11.07 13.16
C PHE A 663 -35.20 10.69 14.64
N ARG A 664 -34.23 10.01 15.27
CA ARG A 664 -34.38 9.50 16.64
C ARG A 664 -33.56 10.26 17.67
N ILE A 665 -32.62 11.09 17.21
CA ILE A 665 -31.85 12.00 18.05
C ILE A 665 -32.61 13.34 18.05
N ASP A 666 -32.97 13.83 19.25
CA ASP A 666 -33.65 15.12 19.39
C ASP A 666 -32.77 16.25 18.78
N GLY A 667 -33.42 17.16 18.06
CA GLY A 667 -32.79 18.30 17.40
C GLY A 667 -32.28 19.35 18.37
N ASN A 668 -32.72 19.32 19.63
CA ASN A 668 -32.19 20.17 20.68
C ASN A 668 -30.75 19.75 21.06
N GLU A 669 -29.85 20.72 21.21
CA GLU A 669 -28.45 20.54 21.61
C GLU A 669 -28.29 20.16 23.10
N ASN A 670 -29.11 19.24 23.64
CA ASN A 670 -28.91 18.75 24.99
C ASN A 670 -27.70 17.80 25.03
N PRO A 671 -26.58 18.19 25.65
CA PRO A 671 -25.34 17.41 25.64
C PRO A 671 -25.42 16.12 26.49
N VAL A 672 -26.48 15.94 27.28
CA VAL A 672 -26.72 14.72 28.10
C VAL A 672 -28.03 14.02 27.75
N GLY A 673 -28.64 14.33 26.61
CA GLY A 673 -29.94 13.78 26.20
C GLY A 673 -29.97 12.25 25.99
N MET A 674 -28.81 11.59 26.02
CA MET A 674 -28.65 10.15 25.83
C MET A 674 -27.79 9.48 26.92
N SER A 675 -27.59 10.10 28.08
CA SER A 675 -26.75 9.55 29.16
C SER A 675 -27.23 8.19 29.72
N ASP A 676 -28.51 7.86 29.53
CA ASP A 676 -29.12 6.58 29.90
C ASP A 676 -29.12 5.55 28.75
N THR A 677 -28.38 5.83 27.67
CA THR A 677 -28.41 5.04 26.43
C THR A 677 -27.07 4.37 26.16
N LEU A 678 -27.12 3.09 25.81
CA LEU A 678 -26.03 2.37 25.16
C LEU A 678 -26.33 2.22 23.67
N VAL A 679 -25.41 2.64 22.81
CA VAL A 679 -25.47 2.41 21.36
C VAL A 679 -24.40 1.40 20.96
N ILE A 680 -24.84 0.31 20.31
CA ILE A 680 -23.97 -0.76 19.82
C ILE A 680 -23.92 -0.68 18.30
N ALA A 681 -22.83 -0.16 17.75
CA ALA A 681 -22.63 -0.02 16.32
C ALA A 681 -22.05 -1.30 15.71
N ILE A 682 -22.73 -1.85 14.72
CA ILE A 682 -22.28 -3.00 13.94
C ILE A 682 -21.82 -2.53 12.57
N THR A 683 -20.58 -2.88 12.21
CA THR A 683 -20.00 -2.51 10.91
C THR A 683 -18.88 -3.46 10.53
N GLN A 684 -18.83 -3.91 9.28
CA GLN A 684 -17.74 -4.75 8.79
C GLN A 684 -16.46 -3.91 8.58
N SER A 685 -16.57 -2.79 7.86
CA SER A 685 -15.41 -1.99 7.45
C SER A 685 -14.93 -1.02 8.53
N GLY A 686 -15.82 -0.62 9.44
CA GLY A 686 -15.56 0.46 10.41
C GLY A 686 -15.43 1.85 9.82
N THR A 687 -15.63 2.01 8.51
CA THR A 687 -15.53 3.28 7.77
C THR A 687 -16.88 3.76 7.21
N THR A 688 -17.97 3.01 7.44
CA THR A 688 -19.30 3.38 6.95
C THR A 688 -19.70 4.77 7.47
N THR A 689 -19.89 5.73 6.57
CA THR A 689 -20.09 7.16 6.90
C THR A 689 -21.27 7.38 7.83
N ASP A 690 -22.44 6.84 7.50
CA ASP A 690 -23.65 7.01 8.33
C ASP A 690 -23.47 6.42 9.74
N THR A 691 -22.84 5.24 9.85
CA THR A 691 -22.60 4.59 11.14
C THR A 691 -21.62 5.41 11.99
N ASN A 692 -20.52 5.86 11.39
CA ASN A 692 -19.54 6.70 12.07
C ASN A 692 -20.15 8.03 12.54
N ARG A 693 -20.94 8.68 11.67
CA ARG A 693 -21.63 9.93 12.00
C ARG A 693 -22.65 9.75 13.11
N ALA A 694 -23.44 8.67 13.07
CA ALA A 694 -24.40 8.35 14.13
C ALA A 694 -23.70 8.15 15.48
N VAL A 695 -22.59 7.40 15.51
CA VAL A 695 -21.77 7.20 16.73
C VAL A 695 -21.27 8.53 17.30
N GLU A 696 -20.72 9.41 16.46
CA GLU A 696 -20.28 10.74 16.91
C GLU A 696 -21.42 11.57 17.48
N MET A 697 -22.59 11.54 16.84
CA MET A 697 -23.76 12.33 17.27
C MET A 697 -24.32 11.88 18.61
N VAL A 698 -24.38 10.56 18.87
CA VAL A 698 -24.88 10.02 20.15
C VAL A 698 -23.86 10.19 21.27
N LYS A 699 -22.56 10.04 20.97
CA LYS A 699 -21.47 10.23 21.94
C LYS A 699 -21.38 11.68 22.42
N LYS A 700 -21.56 12.65 21.51
CA LYS A 700 -21.68 14.09 21.86
C LYS A 700 -22.87 14.39 22.80
N ARG A 701 -23.82 13.47 22.93
CA ARG A 701 -25.02 13.57 23.80
C ARG A 701 -24.93 12.70 25.06
N GLY A 702 -23.75 12.18 25.36
CA GLY A 702 -23.46 11.41 26.57
C GLY A 702 -23.80 9.91 26.48
N ALA A 703 -24.20 9.39 25.31
CA ALA A 703 -24.44 7.96 25.16
C ALA A 703 -23.14 7.15 25.35
N HIS A 704 -23.27 5.99 25.99
CA HIS A 704 -22.23 4.97 25.96
C HIS A 704 -22.22 4.27 24.60
N THR A 705 -21.04 3.86 24.13
CA THR A 705 -20.85 3.34 22.78
C THR A 705 -19.96 2.10 22.74
N ILE A 706 -20.43 1.06 22.06
CA ILE A 706 -19.63 -0.13 21.70
C ILE A 706 -19.65 -0.30 20.18
N ALA A 707 -18.54 -0.76 19.59
CA ALA A 707 -18.53 -1.25 18.21
C ALA A 707 -18.32 -2.76 18.14
N ILE A 708 -19.13 -3.45 17.34
CA ILE A 708 -18.84 -4.80 16.84
C ILE A 708 -18.30 -4.63 15.42
N VAL A 709 -17.01 -4.89 15.24
CA VAL A 709 -16.29 -4.54 14.01
C VAL A 709 -15.28 -5.59 13.58
N ASN A 710 -15.14 -5.79 12.26
CA ASN A 710 -14.20 -6.77 11.73
C ASN A 710 -12.81 -6.20 11.42
N ARG A 711 -12.73 -4.92 11.05
CA ARG A 711 -11.46 -4.28 10.66
C ARG A 711 -10.82 -3.57 11.85
N ARG A 712 -9.65 -4.06 12.29
CA ARG A 712 -8.76 -3.32 13.23
C ARG A 712 -8.37 -1.96 12.67
N ASP A 713 -8.18 -1.00 13.58
CA ASP A 713 -7.73 0.37 13.28
C ASP A 713 -8.57 1.12 12.24
N SER A 714 -9.85 0.75 12.14
CA SER A 714 -10.83 1.48 11.34
C SER A 714 -11.36 2.69 12.10
N ASP A 715 -11.87 3.71 11.40
CA ASP A 715 -12.23 4.99 12.02
C ASP A 715 -13.17 4.84 13.24
N ILE A 716 -14.09 3.87 13.22
CA ILE A 716 -15.02 3.63 14.33
C ILE A 716 -14.33 3.17 15.62
N THR A 717 -13.21 2.44 15.55
CA THR A 717 -12.54 1.87 16.72
C THR A 717 -11.95 2.94 17.63
N PHE A 718 -11.67 4.13 17.08
CA PHE A 718 -11.18 5.29 17.82
C PHE A 718 -12.31 6.19 18.34
N LYS A 719 -13.56 5.94 17.94
CA LYS A 719 -14.71 6.79 18.27
C LYS A 719 -15.60 6.23 19.37
N VAL A 720 -15.57 4.92 19.61
CA VAL A 720 -16.41 4.24 20.63
C VAL A 720 -15.69 4.04 21.97
N ASP A 721 -16.43 3.64 23.01
CA ASP A 721 -15.87 3.39 24.35
C ASP A 721 -15.36 1.96 24.50
N GLY A 722 -16.00 0.98 23.84
CA GLY A 722 -15.57 -0.41 23.81
C GLY A 722 -15.60 -0.99 22.39
N VAL A 723 -14.68 -1.91 22.09
CA VAL A 723 -14.56 -2.53 20.75
C VAL A 723 -14.53 -4.04 20.88
N ILE A 724 -15.47 -4.72 20.21
CA ILE A 724 -15.52 -6.16 20.07
C ILE A 724 -15.16 -6.51 18.63
N TYR A 725 -14.00 -7.15 18.45
CA TYR A 725 -13.59 -7.62 17.14
C TYR A 725 -14.28 -8.93 16.78
N THR A 726 -14.78 -9.03 15.56
CA THR A 726 -15.16 -10.32 14.95
C THR A 726 -13.93 -11.03 14.39
N SER A 727 -13.94 -12.37 14.41
CA SER A 727 -12.80 -13.22 14.05
C SER A 727 -11.52 -12.74 14.76
N SER A 728 -10.40 -12.60 14.05
CA SER A 728 -9.15 -12.04 14.58
C SER A 728 -9.03 -10.52 14.46
N GLY A 729 -10.02 -9.84 13.87
CA GLY A 729 -9.91 -8.43 13.46
C GLY A 729 -9.03 -8.18 12.22
N ARG A 730 -8.40 -9.25 11.69
CA ARG A 730 -7.61 -9.26 10.45
C ARG A 730 -8.26 -10.07 9.34
N ASP A 731 -9.37 -10.75 9.62
CA ASP A 731 -10.08 -11.63 8.70
C ASP A 731 -10.98 -10.83 7.75
N ILE A 732 -10.36 -10.08 6.84
CA ILE A 732 -11.06 -9.12 5.97
C ILE A 732 -12.05 -9.85 5.05
N GLU A 733 -13.24 -9.26 4.90
CA GLU A 733 -14.24 -9.68 3.92
C GLU A 733 -14.09 -8.75 2.70
N MET A 734 -13.71 -9.33 1.57
CA MET A 734 -13.47 -8.66 0.29
C MET A 734 -14.69 -8.75 -0.63
N SER A 735 -15.58 -9.73 -0.44
CA SER A 735 -16.85 -9.78 -1.17
C SER A 735 -17.70 -8.55 -0.88
N VAL A 736 -18.37 -8.05 -1.92
CA VAL A 736 -19.36 -6.97 -1.81
C VAL A 736 -20.57 -7.42 -0.99
N ALA A 737 -21.05 -8.64 -1.23
CA ALA A 737 -22.14 -9.23 -0.44
C ALA A 737 -21.54 -9.85 0.83
N SER A 738 -22.03 -9.41 1.99
CA SER A 738 -21.50 -9.84 3.28
C SER A 738 -21.95 -11.26 3.65
N THR A 739 -21.03 -12.07 4.16
CA THR A 739 -21.23 -13.50 4.47
C THR A 739 -20.67 -13.85 5.86
N LYS A 740 -19.37 -14.17 5.97
CA LYS A 740 -18.70 -14.48 7.24
C LYS A 740 -18.86 -13.35 8.25
N ALA A 741 -18.80 -12.09 7.82
CA ALA A 741 -18.94 -10.96 8.73
C ALA A 741 -20.34 -10.93 9.38
N PHE A 742 -21.41 -11.22 8.63
CA PHE A 742 -22.78 -11.28 9.16
C PHE A 742 -22.92 -12.31 10.27
N TYR A 743 -22.46 -13.55 10.04
CA TYR A 743 -22.52 -14.61 11.04
C TYR A 743 -21.69 -14.25 12.29
N CYS A 744 -20.48 -13.73 12.09
CA CYS A 744 -19.62 -13.34 13.20
C CYS A 744 -20.20 -12.17 13.99
N GLN A 745 -20.85 -11.20 13.35
CA GLN A 745 -21.52 -10.07 14.02
C GLN A 745 -22.64 -10.55 14.93
N ILE A 746 -23.48 -11.49 14.46
CA ILE A 746 -24.54 -12.08 15.27
C ILE A 746 -23.96 -12.82 16.47
N VAL A 747 -22.92 -13.64 16.25
CA VAL A 747 -22.26 -14.41 17.31
C VAL A 747 -21.62 -13.49 18.34
N ALA A 748 -20.90 -12.45 17.92
CA ALA A 748 -20.33 -11.45 18.81
C ALA A 748 -21.42 -10.70 19.60
N GLY A 749 -22.54 -10.36 18.94
CA GLY A 749 -23.70 -9.76 19.60
C GLY A 749 -24.36 -10.69 20.63
N ALA A 750 -24.41 -11.99 20.36
CA ALA A 750 -24.92 -12.99 21.31
C ALA A 750 -23.99 -13.13 22.53
N VAL A 751 -22.67 -13.16 22.33
CA VAL A 751 -21.66 -13.16 23.41
C VAL A 751 -21.81 -11.91 24.27
N LEU A 752 -21.89 -10.72 23.64
CA LEU A 752 -22.14 -9.47 24.36
C LEU A 752 -23.46 -9.52 25.15
N SER A 753 -24.51 -10.10 24.55
CA SER A 753 -25.82 -10.19 25.20
C SER A 753 -25.81 -11.12 26.41
N LEU A 754 -25.14 -12.27 26.32
CA LEU A 754 -24.94 -13.18 27.45
C LEU A 754 -24.12 -12.51 28.57
N PHE A 755 -23.07 -11.76 28.20
CA PHE A 755 -22.26 -11.02 29.17
C PHE A 755 -23.11 -9.99 29.94
N ILE A 756 -23.92 -9.19 29.24
CA ILE A 756 -24.81 -8.20 29.88
C ILE A 756 -25.86 -8.91 30.76
N ALA A 757 -26.45 -10.02 30.29
CA ALA A 757 -27.42 -10.78 31.07
C ALA A 757 -26.83 -11.39 32.35
N GLY A 758 -25.59 -11.89 32.27
CA GLY A 758 -24.82 -12.37 33.43
C GLY A 758 -24.49 -11.24 34.40
N LEU A 759 -24.05 -10.08 33.91
CA LEU A 759 -23.75 -8.89 34.71
C LEU A 759 -24.98 -8.43 35.52
N LEU A 760 -26.16 -8.46 34.91
CA LEU A 760 -27.43 -8.11 35.53
C LEU A 760 -28.10 -9.27 36.31
N LYS A 761 -27.46 -10.44 36.38
CA LYS A 761 -27.98 -11.66 37.03
C LYS A 761 -29.37 -12.07 36.53
N ARG A 762 -29.66 -11.84 35.25
CA ARG A 762 -30.94 -12.21 34.61
C ARG A 762 -30.98 -13.68 34.16
N LYS A 763 -29.83 -14.31 33.99
CA LYS A 763 -29.68 -15.74 33.67
C LYS A 763 -28.72 -16.40 34.65
N ASN A 764 -28.96 -17.69 34.93
CA ASN A 764 -28.11 -18.50 35.79
C ASN A 764 -26.89 -19.04 35.01
N GLU A 765 -25.89 -19.52 35.74
CA GLU A 765 -24.69 -20.11 35.14
C GLU A 765 -25.00 -21.31 34.25
N GLU A 766 -26.05 -22.08 34.55
CA GLU A 766 -26.49 -23.23 33.72
C GLU A 766 -27.01 -22.81 32.34
N PHE A 767 -27.68 -21.67 32.23
CA PHE A 767 -28.13 -21.14 30.93
C PHE A 767 -26.97 -20.53 30.12
N ILE A 768 -25.97 -20.01 30.82
CA ILE A 768 -24.78 -19.39 30.21
C ILE A 768 -23.77 -20.47 29.78
N SER A 769 -23.72 -21.59 30.51
CA SER A 769 -22.95 -22.80 30.18
C SER A 769 -23.52 -23.54 28.98
#